data_AF-A0A3T0CYS0-F1
#
_entry.id   AF-A0A3T0CYS0-F1
#
_cell.length_a   1.000
_cell.length_b   1.000
_cell.length_c   1.000
_cell.angle_alpha   90.00
_cell.angle_beta   90.00
_cell.angle_gamma   90.00
#
_symmetry.space_group_name_H-M   'P 1'
#
loop_
_entity.id
_entity.type
_entity.pdbx_description
1 polymer ?
#
loop_
_entity_poly.entity_id
_entity_poly.type
_entity_poly.pdbx_seq_one_letter_code
_entity_poly.pdbx_strand_id
1 'polypeptide(L)'
;MAASIGLAGCGGEEQAIQDIDNSPGELYFSYPAADQAAVPVTTPVFMRFTRALSLEENELSPDMLHLESGQGEAVALTDLTMTSGQQGIAARPQQPLQPGTRYTLVNNGLATSMGEITLPGGGISFTTAPATRGPLLGRTEGNGFRVARLIPKGDDAYPATDISVLRIQFTEPVNEQSLRYGETISLLDASNNPVPAEMYVQGHRVTVDPEGDLDPSQTYTISLTEGIRSTIADTPLSLPAEAPWTFTPLDSASPKGVRERMAQTATTDTGKLALSGKDYNSVKLSSLLLGDSNTTTATGTVFAELGFIPKFENAGQSVPLRIERGALMTGSDVAVNVAGALPAGFSSEAVEVRFLSDANGFLMKNPYTDNENAPRLVELYIDMALNTGNTVANAALGQELLHVHLVGTAMVEDGALNIEAVGVIEPDVMGVDVASGLISFRLESYRNPDDAPAESSFADNEAPTIKSWVPGDDNQDKFRPGDPVIVYFSEPVLPGSVSRESISLIKDGVEQPITHSLNGSVLSVRPASPLEHGAHYSLLLNGIQDLAGHSLAAPQLDFELPPTLDGTPADQSPIALTTLPGFPCAKGSVDTTHGHQGQCSGGKVSDDLLPIPSHPGNQPITVRFSQDIDPTTIVTGDSLTIESLEDGEWAPVATTEYILQTGPRHMVVTPMVGWDEGTLYRYTLNANSPIRSVANLPLQTEILTQSTRDQDNRTFGGQPLVNYFTATKPLNDRVALPLRNLPAADANADLAYQPDLEAGSVSGESIPNAAGMRATGVSAINEETLVQGANIGCAVALNCEEDQYIYLSAMLDTIVAGDTDDNGDIPVDILPSILATTSSSVWAFIDTSFVDAFPDFVLSVDLSENEEIPTGPMLMRIRYDENDEGHPVPPKGRIYSDENGDLTFETTLNVYLDAPYLNPSIGPADLGHNLRSYPIDQLVLRGPITFLEDGRMQIALENVEALPIDVEVRGQIDITAENTDGICGNILFQWLCEGIANEAIDANTRIHLEIPAGKLRLNYISPYTQY
;
A
#
# COMPACT_ATOMS: atom_id res chain seq x y z
N MET A 1 63.60 -1.04 12.68
CA MET A 1 62.91 -0.45 13.84
C MET A 1 61.53 -0.09 13.33
N ALA A 2 60.57 -0.98 13.54
CA ALA A 2 59.18 -0.83 13.16
C ALA A 2 58.41 -0.61 14.45
N ALA A 3 57.78 0.55 14.60
CA ALA A 3 56.88 0.82 15.71
C ALA A 3 55.53 0.19 15.37
N SER A 4 55.21 -0.89 16.07
CA SER A 4 53.88 -1.47 16.14
C SER A 4 52.98 -0.53 16.96
N ILE A 5 52.06 0.17 16.31
CA ILE A 5 50.97 0.89 16.99
C ILE A 5 49.73 0.02 16.79
N GLY A 6 49.52 -0.92 17.71
CA GLY A 6 48.17 -1.46 17.89
C GLY A 6 47.29 -0.39 18.50
N LEU A 7 45.98 -0.58 18.50
CA LEU A 7 45.07 0.06 19.45
C LEU A 7 45.71 -0.05 20.85
N ALA A 8 46.38 1.00 21.30
CA ALA A 8 46.98 1.09 22.63
C ALA A 8 45.85 1.38 23.62
N GLY A 9 44.94 0.40 23.77
CA GLY A 9 43.76 0.47 24.63
C GLY A 9 43.86 -0.39 25.89
N CYS A 10 45.01 -1.01 26.18
CA CYS A 10 45.27 -1.63 27.49
C CYS A 10 46.32 -0.79 28.24
N GLY A 11 45.99 0.46 28.53
CA GLY A 11 46.91 1.35 29.26
C GLY A 11 46.52 2.82 29.32
N GLY A 12 45.35 3.16 29.86
CA GLY A 12 45.10 4.43 30.58
C GLY A 12 45.37 5.78 29.90
N GLU A 13 45.62 5.86 28.59
CA GLU A 13 45.81 7.14 27.88
C GLU A 13 44.59 7.45 26.98
N GLU A 14 44.06 8.67 27.10
CA GLU A 14 43.03 9.24 26.22
C GLU A 14 43.55 9.28 24.78
N GLN A 15 42.82 8.73 23.79
CA GLN A 15 42.96 9.23 22.41
C GLN A 15 42.11 10.50 22.28
N ALA A 16 42.58 11.60 22.87
CA ALA A 16 42.15 12.90 22.39
C ALA A 16 42.79 13.12 21.01
N ILE A 17 42.11 13.83 20.11
CA ILE A 17 42.73 14.39 18.91
C ILE A 17 43.77 15.43 19.39
N GLN A 18 44.95 14.98 19.84
CA GLN A 18 45.99 15.83 20.40
C GLN A 18 46.79 16.51 19.27
N ASP A 19 46.85 17.84 19.37
CA ASP A 19 47.64 18.82 18.63
C ASP A 19 47.72 18.67 17.10
N ILE A 20 46.63 19.09 16.45
CA ILE A 20 46.51 19.42 15.02
C ILE A 20 47.16 20.79 14.73
N ASP A 21 48.28 21.12 15.36
CA ASP A 21 48.80 22.49 15.27
C ASP A 21 49.41 22.80 13.88
N ASN A 22 49.70 21.77 13.06
CA ASN A 22 50.33 21.90 11.73
C ASN A 22 49.65 21.16 10.56
N SER A 23 48.48 20.54 10.73
CA SER A 23 47.74 19.89 9.62
C SER A 23 46.65 20.83 9.05
N PRO A 24 46.43 20.85 7.72
CA PRO A 24 45.27 21.53 7.13
C PRO A 24 43.96 20.92 7.66
N GLY A 25 42.85 21.67 7.61
CA GLY A 25 41.55 21.15 8.03
C GLY A 25 41.02 20.07 7.09
N GLU A 26 41.51 18.85 7.25
CA GLU A 26 41.20 17.70 6.42
C GLU A 26 39.83 17.09 6.76
N LEU A 27 39.15 16.55 5.74
CA LEU A 27 37.97 15.71 5.91
C LEU A 27 38.39 14.39 6.57
N TYR A 28 37.67 13.93 7.58
CA TYR A 28 37.87 12.59 8.15
C TYR A 28 36.59 11.75 8.16
N PHE A 29 35.44 12.33 7.84
CA PHE A 29 34.19 11.59 7.73
C PHE A 29 33.24 12.28 6.75
N SER A 30 32.55 11.48 5.95
CA SER A 30 31.39 11.92 5.17
C SER A 30 30.29 10.86 5.22
N TYR A 31 29.04 11.34 5.19
CA TYR A 31 27.87 10.54 4.90
C TYR A 31 27.05 11.26 3.81
N PRO A 32 26.71 10.62 2.69
CA PRO A 32 27.17 9.29 2.26
C PRO A 32 28.69 9.13 2.20
N ALA A 33 29.17 7.90 2.36
CA ALA A 33 30.58 7.57 2.19
C ALA A 33 30.97 7.59 0.69
N ALA A 34 32.25 7.75 0.40
CA ALA A 34 32.74 7.66 -0.97
C ALA A 34 32.44 6.30 -1.61
N ASP A 35 31.87 6.36 -2.81
CA ASP A 35 31.36 5.22 -3.59
C ASP A 35 30.30 4.36 -2.88
N GLN A 36 29.66 4.91 -1.83
CA GLN A 36 28.49 4.28 -1.24
C GLN A 36 27.38 4.17 -2.28
N ALA A 37 26.70 3.04 -2.29
CA ALA A 37 25.65 2.75 -3.26
C ALA A 37 24.38 2.29 -2.56
N ALA A 38 23.26 2.31 -3.28
CA ALA A 38 21.94 2.04 -2.75
C ALA A 38 21.56 2.92 -1.54
N VAL A 39 21.98 4.19 -1.59
CA VAL A 39 21.69 5.20 -0.58
C VAL A 39 20.22 5.67 -0.70
N PRO A 40 19.43 5.73 0.39
CA PRO A 40 18.06 6.28 0.36
C PRO A 40 17.96 7.65 -0.32
N VAL A 41 16.85 7.92 -1.01
CA VAL A 41 16.70 9.16 -1.82
C VAL A 41 16.55 10.41 -0.96
N THR A 42 16.19 10.24 0.32
CA THR A 42 16.06 11.31 1.31
C THR A 42 17.34 11.55 2.12
N THR A 43 18.44 10.88 1.77
CA THR A 43 19.66 10.87 2.57
C THR A 43 20.24 12.27 2.81
N PRO A 44 20.50 12.66 4.08
CA PRO A 44 21.21 13.89 4.41
C PRO A 44 22.70 13.80 4.06
N VAL A 45 23.34 14.95 3.97
CA VAL A 45 24.79 15.07 3.85
C VAL A 45 25.38 15.46 5.21
N PHE A 46 26.34 14.68 5.69
CA PHE A 46 27.15 14.99 6.86
C PHE A 46 28.63 15.01 6.50
N MET A 47 29.37 15.98 7.04
CA MET A 47 30.83 16.05 6.88
C MET A 47 31.50 16.40 8.20
N ARG A 48 32.69 15.85 8.44
CA ARG A 48 33.53 16.21 9.59
C ARG A 48 34.96 16.52 9.19
N PHE A 49 35.50 17.54 9.84
CA PHE A 49 36.82 18.08 9.59
C PHE A 49 37.67 18.05 10.85
N THR A 50 38.97 17.85 10.67
CA THR A 50 39.91 17.84 11.81
C THR A 50 39.97 19.21 12.50
N ARG A 51 39.66 20.31 11.81
CA ARG A 51 39.68 21.68 12.34
C ARG A 51 38.36 22.40 12.11
N ALA A 52 38.10 23.41 12.95
CA ALA A 52 36.96 24.29 12.76
C ALA A 52 37.06 25.03 11.42
N LEU A 53 35.91 25.18 10.76
CA LEU A 53 35.76 26.02 9.59
C LEU A 53 36.03 27.48 9.94
N SER A 54 36.50 28.24 8.96
CA SER A 54 36.85 29.67 9.13
C SER A 54 35.65 30.61 8.98
N LEU A 55 34.50 30.07 8.61
CA LEU A 55 33.25 30.77 8.35
C LEU A 55 32.21 30.43 9.42
N GLU A 56 31.34 31.40 9.71
CA GLU A 56 30.23 31.22 10.66
C GLU A 56 29.05 30.50 10.00
N GLU A 57 28.15 29.91 10.80
CA GLU A 57 27.02 29.10 10.27
C GLU A 57 26.13 29.88 9.29
N ASN A 58 25.89 31.16 9.53
CA ASN A 58 25.06 32.02 8.67
C ASN A 58 25.74 32.40 7.33
N GLU A 59 27.01 32.04 7.15
CA GLU A 59 27.76 32.22 5.90
C GLU A 59 27.73 30.96 5.03
N LEU A 60 27.23 29.83 5.54
CA LEU A 60 26.98 28.63 4.74
C LEU A 60 25.92 28.91 3.67
N SER A 61 26.19 28.50 2.44
CA SER A 61 25.26 28.69 1.33
C SER A 61 25.28 27.48 0.37
N PRO A 62 24.18 27.24 -0.36
CA PRO A 62 24.12 26.19 -1.37
C PRO A 62 25.15 26.36 -2.50
N ASP A 63 25.66 27.58 -2.73
CA ASP A 63 26.70 27.85 -3.74
C ASP A 63 28.08 27.30 -3.32
N MET A 64 28.31 27.12 -2.02
CA MET A 64 29.56 26.57 -1.46
C MET A 64 29.54 25.05 -1.36
N LEU A 65 28.37 24.43 -1.18
CA LEU A 65 28.22 22.99 -1.00
C LEU A 65 26.93 22.53 -1.69
N HIS A 66 27.09 21.74 -2.75
CA HIS A 66 25.98 21.21 -3.53
C HIS A 66 26.27 19.78 -4.00
N LEU A 67 25.22 19.10 -4.42
CA LEU A 67 25.35 17.82 -5.12
C LEU A 67 25.31 18.08 -6.63
N GLU A 68 26.12 17.37 -7.40
CA GLU A 68 26.02 17.32 -8.86
C GLU A 68 25.55 15.92 -9.27
N SER A 69 24.49 15.84 -10.06
CA SER A 69 24.05 14.56 -10.64
C SER A 69 25.06 14.06 -11.66
N GLY A 70 25.01 12.77 -12.00
CA GLY A 70 25.84 12.19 -13.06
C GLY A 70 25.62 12.82 -14.45
N GLN A 71 24.55 13.61 -14.63
CA GLN A 71 24.27 14.39 -15.83
C GLN A 71 24.79 15.84 -15.76
N GLY A 72 25.39 16.23 -14.62
CA GLY A 72 25.94 17.57 -14.38
C GLY A 72 24.92 18.59 -13.86
N GLU A 73 23.73 18.15 -13.43
CA GLU A 73 22.74 19.05 -12.82
C GLU A 73 23.07 19.28 -11.34
N ALA A 74 23.10 20.55 -10.93
CA ALA A 74 23.32 20.91 -9.53
C ALA A 74 22.02 20.77 -8.74
N VAL A 75 22.08 20.04 -7.62
CA VAL A 75 21.02 19.89 -6.63
C VAL A 75 21.41 20.68 -5.40
N ALA A 76 20.58 21.68 -5.07
CA ALA A 76 20.79 22.53 -3.90
C ALA A 76 20.57 21.74 -2.61
N LEU A 77 21.44 22.00 -1.63
CA LEU A 77 21.26 21.55 -0.26
C LEU A 77 20.56 22.65 0.56
N THR A 78 19.75 22.24 1.53
CA THR A 78 19.03 23.08 2.50
C THR A 78 19.43 22.71 3.92
N ASP A 79 18.95 23.47 4.89
CA ASP A 79 19.17 23.24 6.33
C ASP A 79 20.65 23.06 6.70
N LEU A 80 21.52 23.83 6.04
CA LEU A 80 22.95 23.82 6.31
C LEU A 80 23.19 24.31 7.74
N THR A 81 23.72 23.41 8.58
CA THR A 81 23.98 23.67 10.01
C THR A 81 25.37 23.20 10.39
N MET A 82 26.01 23.92 11.32
CA MET A 82 27.32 23.53 11.85
C MET A 82 27.15 22.49 12.97
N THR A 83 28.04 21.50 13.01
CA THR A 83 28.08 20.48 14.08
C THR A 83 29.39 20.54 14.86
N SER A 84 29.33 20.20 16.16
CA SER A 84 30.45 20.11 17.09
C SER A 84 31.47 21.25 16.95
N GLY A 85 31.05 22.49 17.25
CA GLY A 85 31.96 23.64 17.29
C GLY A 85 32.58 24.02 15.93
N GLN A 86 31.78 24.04 14.86
CA GLN A 86 32.18 24.36 13.47
C GLN A 86 33.15 23.35 12.84
N GLN A 87 33.31 22.16 13.42
CA GLN A 87 34.13 21.07 12.84
C GLN A 87 33.34 20.11 11.95
N GLY A 88 32.09 20.43 11.63
CA GLY A 88 31.28 19.62 10.74
C GLY A 88 30.09 20.38 10.20
N ILE A 89 29.49 19.81 9.16
CA ILE A 89 28.32 20.34 8.46
C ILE A 89 27.27 19.24 8.38
N ALA A 90 26.02 19.59 8.63
CA ALA A 90 24.84 18.80 8.31
C ALA A 90 23.97 19.57 7.31
N ALA A 91 23.50 18.89 6.27
CA ALA A 91 22.64 19.47 5.23
C ALA A 91 21.72 18.39 4.63
N ARG A 92 20.71 18.80 3.87
CA ARG A 92 19.75 17.88 3.22
C ARG A 92 19.44 18.32 1.79
N PRO A 93 19.15 17.39 0.86
CA PRO A 93 18.58 17.77 -0.44
C PRO A 93 17.26 18.53 -0.26
N GLN A 94 17.02 19.56 -1.08
CA GLN A 94 15.76 20.32 -1.05
C GLN A 94 14.52 19.47 -1.38
N GLN A 95 14.71 18.45 -2.20
CA GLN A 95 13.71 17.47 -2.60
C GLN A 95 14.36 16.08 -2.60
N PRO A 96 13.58 15.00 -2.45
CA PRO A 96 14.09 13.64 -2.62
C PRO A 96 14.90 13.51 -3.92
N LEU A 97 16.07 12.90 -3.82
CA LEU A 97 16.95 12.66 -4.97
C LEU A 97 16.29 11.68 -5.94
N GLN A 98 16.69 11.72 -7.21
CA GLN A 98 16.24 10.72 -8.18
C GLN A 98 16.76 9.32 -7.78
N PRO A 99 15.93 8.27 -7.84
CA PRO A 99 16.35 6.88 -7.60
C PRO A 99 17.42 6.40 -8.59
N GLY A 100 18.24 5.43 -8.19
CA GLY A 100 19.24 4.76 -9.04
C GLY A 100 20.27 5.70 -9.69
N THR A 101 20.46 6.90 -9.14
CA THR A 101 21.22 7.99 -9.76
C THR A 101 22.51 8.26 -9.00
N ARG A 102 23.61 8.46 -9.73
CA ARG A 102 24.91 8.85 -9.16
C ARG A 102 24.93 10.35 -8.88
N TYR A 103 25.37 10.72 -7.68
CA TYR A 103 25.62 12.11 -7.28
C TYR A 103 27.05 12.28 -6.80
N THR A 104 27.58 13.49 -6.92
CA THR A 104 28.88 13.90 -6.38
C THR A 104 28.70 15.14 -5.53
N LEU A 105 29.08 15.06 -4.25
CA LEU A 105 29.16 16.21 -3.35
C LEU A 105 30.39 17.04 -3.70
N VAL A 106 30.15 18.31 -4.02
CA VAL A 106 31.18 19.27 -4.44
C VAL A 106 31.23 20.42 -3.44
N ASN A 107 32.44 20.82 -3.08
CA ASN A 107 32.72 21.97 -2.24
C ASN A 107 33.43 23.07 -3.05
N ASN A 108 32.88 24.29 -3.03
CA ASN A 108 33.40 25.49 -3.69
C ASN A 108 33.64 26.62 -2.68
N GLY A 109 34.50 26.40 -1.69
CA GLY A 109 35.01 27.49 -0.83
C GLY A 109 35.03 27.23 0.66
N LEU A 110 34.69 26.03 1.14
CA LEU A 110 34.92 25.68 2.54
C LEU A 110 36.41 25.74 2.84
N ALA A 111 36.76 26.44 3.91
CA ALA A 111 38.13 26.68 4.33
C ALA A 111 38.24 26.67 5.86
N THR A 112 39.43 26.35 6.34
CA THR A 112 39.83 26.51 7.75
C THR A 112 40.84 27.63 7.88
N SER A 113 41.25 27.97 9.10
CA SER A 113 42.32 28.95 9.34
C SER A 113 43.66 28.61 8.67
N MET A 114 43.83 27.37 8.18
CA MET A 114 45.03 26.88 7.52
C MET A 114 44.91 26.76 5.99
N GLY A 115 43.75 27.07 5.39
CA GLY A 115 43.53 27.02 3.94
C GLY A 115 42.21 26.35 3.54
N GLU A 116 41.98 26.26 2.23
CA GLU A 116 40.81 25.61 1.62
C GLU A 116 40.79 24.10 1.88
N ILE A 117 39.58 23.56 2.02
CA ILE A 117 39.32 22.14 2.20
C ILE A 117 39.21 21.48 0.83
N THR A 118 40.09 20.51 0.57
CA THR A 118 40.02 19.68 -0.64
C THR A 118 39.31 18.37 -0.33
N LEU A 119 38.24 18.07 -1.06
CA LEU A 119 37.61 16.75 -1.03
C LEU A 119 38.44 15.75 -1.86
N PRO A 120 38.64 14.51 -1.38
CA PRO A 120 39.35 13.49 -2.14
C PRO A 120 38.72 13.28 -3.52
N GLY A 121 39.56 13.09 -4.55
CA GLY A 121 39.09 12.87 -5.92
C GLY A 121 38.33 14.04 -6.56
N GLY A 122 38.26 15.21 -5.92
CA GLY A 122 37.47 16.37 -6.39
C GLY A 122 36.02 16.38 -5.90
N GLY A 123 35.59 15.38 -5.12
CA GLY A 123 34.24 15.30 -4.56
C GLY A 123 33.90 13.90 -4.03
N ILE A 124 32.87 13.80 -3.19
CA ILE A 124 32.41 12.52 -2.63
C ILE A 124 31.27 12.00 -3.48
N SER A 125 31.48 10.89 -4.21
CA SER A 125 30.43 10.31 -5.05
C SER A 125 29.66 9.20 -4.35
N PHE A 126 28.36 9.11 -4.58
CA PHE A 126 27.50 8.01 -4.13
C PHE A 126 26.38 7.74 -5.14
N THR A 127 25.68 6.61 -5.00
CA THR A 127 24.54 6.25 -5.87
C THR A 127 23.30 5.97 -5.03
N THR A 128 22.17 6.58 -5.39
CA THR A 128 20.90 6.36 -4.70
C THR A 128 20.32 4.98 -4.98
N ALA A 129 19.48 4.47 -4.08
CA ALA A 129 18.75 3.22 -4.25
C ALA A 129 17.75 3.34 -5.41
N PRO A 130 17.48 2.23 -6.14
CA PRO A 130 16.31 2.18 -7.02
C PRO A 130 15.02 2.36 -6.23
N ALA A 131 13.98 2.86 -6.89
CA ALA A 131 12.67 3.03 -6.27
C ALA A 131 12.04 1.68 -5.95
N THR A 132 11.22 1.63 -4.90
CA THR A 132 10.41 0.45 -4.56
C THR A 132 9.08 0.44 -5.31
N ARG A 133 8.55 1.62 -5.67
CA ARG A 133 7.26 1.82 -6.33
C ARG A 133 7.39 2.78 -7.53
N GLY A 134 6.30 2.92 -8.30
CA GLY A 134 6.25 3.80 -9.48
C GLY A 134 6.71 3.13 -10.79
N PRO A 135 7.20 3.88 -11.78
CA PRO A 135 7.59 3.34 -13.08
C PRO A 135 8.68 2.27 -12.97
N LEU A 136 8.62 1.25 -13.82
CA LEU A 136 9.44 0.03 -13.66
C LEU A 136 10.94 0.31 -13.81
N LEU A 137 11.38 1.17 -14.73
CA LEU A 137 12.80 1.51 -14.88
C LEU A 137 13.36 2.28 -13.68
N GLY A 138 12.52 3.05 -12.99
CA GLY A 138 12.90 3.69 -11.72
C GLY A 138 13.21 2.68 -10.62
N ARG A 139 12.73 1.44 -10.76
CA ARG A 139 12.98 0.31 -9.86
C ARG A 139 14.17 -0.54 -10.29
N THR A 140 15.02 -0.05 -11.19
CA THR A 140 16.19 -0.79 -11.69
C THR A 140 17.51 -0.05 -11.47
N GLU A 141 18.61 -0.80 -11.40
CA GLU A 141 19.97 -0.28 -11.37
C GLU A 141 20.75 -0.63 -12.65
N GLY A 142 20.75 0.30 -13.59
CA GLY A 142 21.33 0.09 -14.92
C GLY A 142 20.54 -0.93 -15.74
N ASN A 143 21.19 -1.56 -16.72
CA ASN A 143 20.49 -2.40 -17.69
C ASN A 143 20.51 -3.90 -17.34
N GLY A 144 19.33 -4.53 -17.46
CA GLY A 144 19.10 -5.98 -17.35
C GLY A 144 19.23 -6.54 -15.93
N PHE A 145 18.65 -7.73 -15.72
CA PHE A 145 18.67 -8.43 -14.44
C PHE A 145 19.99 -9.18 -14.22
N ARG A 146 20.83 -8.68 -13.30
CA ARG A 146 22.17 -9.20 -12.97
C ARG A 146 22.50 -8.93 -11.51
N VAL A 147 23.60 -9.51 -11.01
CA VAL A 147 24.18 -9.12 -9.72
C VAL A 147 24.85 -7.76 -9.86
N ALA A 148 24.38 -6.79 -9.08
CA ALA A 148 24.97 -5.47 -8.97
C ALA A 148 26.17 -5.47 -8.01
N ARG A 149 26.02 -6.13 -6.85
CA ARG A 149 27.03 -6.12 -5.78
C ARG A 149 27.05 -7.43 -5.01
N LEU A 150 28.22 -7.76 -4.49
CA LEU A 150 28.47 -8.84 -3.54
C LEU A 150 29.36 -8.29 -2.42
N ILE A 151 28.90 -8.36 -1.18
CA ILE A 151 29.64 -7.97 0.03
C ILE A 151 29.75 -9.19 0.96
N PRO A 152 30.92 -9.50 1.54
CA PRO A 152 32.23 -8.87 1.30
C PRO A 152 32.76 -9.12 -0.13
N LYS A 153 33.60 -8.20 -0.62
CA LYS A 153 34.23 -8.30 -1.96
C LYS A 153 35.43 -9.23 -1.99
N GLY A 154 36.01 -9.53 -0.82
CA GLY A 154 37.28 -10.25 -0.72
C GLY A 154 38.51 -9.39 -1.05
N ASP A 155 38.38 -8.06 -1.01
CA ASP A 155 39.47 -7.10 -1.17
C ASP A 155 39.95 -6.57 0.19
N ASP A 156 40.92 -5.64 0.20
CA ASP A 156 41.50 -5.12 1.44
C ASP A 156 40.51 -4.27 2.25
N ALA A 157 39.53 -3.64 1.58
CA ALA A 157 38.51 -2.83 2.22
C ALA A 157 37.42 -3.73 2.86
N TYR A 158 36.98 -4.75 2.13
CA TYR A 158 35.92 -5.68 2.51
C TYR A 158 36.43 -7.13 2.44
N PRO A 159 37.34 -7.52 3.36
CA PRO A 159 37.89 -8.87 3.38
C PRO A 159 36.80 -9.92 3.66
N ALA A 160 36.87 -11.04 2.95
CA ALA A 160 36.05 -12.21 3.23
C ALA A 160 36.74 -13.07 4.29
N THR A 161 36.03 -13.39 5.38
CA THR A 161 36.56 -14.02 6.59
C THR A 161 35.72 -15.20 7.02
N ASP A 162 36.21 -15.98 7.98
CA ASP A 162 35.48 -17.08 8.60
C ASP A 162 34.14 -16.69 9.25
N ILE A 163 33.96 -15.42 9.62
CA ILE A 163 32.72 -14.88 10.22
C ILE A 163 31.88 -14.06 9.22
N SER A 164 32.14 -14.21 7.92
CA SER A 164 31.47 -13.41 6.90
C SER A 164 30.08 -13.92 6.54
N VAL A 165 29.17 -12.97 6.34
CA VAL A 165 27.83 -13.16 5.77
C VAL A 165 27.86 -12.63 4.35
N LEU A 166 27.11 -13.26 3.45
CA LEU A 166 27.13 -12.90 2.03
C LEU A 166 25.89 -12.08 1.68
N ARG A 167 26.10 -10.83 1.26
CA ARG A 167 25.05 -9.90 0.84
C ARG A 167 25.12 -9.69 -0.66
N ILE A 168 24.07 -10.12 -1.35
CA ILE A 168 23.93 -10.08 -2.80
C ILE A 168 22.86 -9.05 -3.15
N GLN A 169 23.22 -8.06 -3.95
CA GLN A 169 22.26 -7.09 -4.46
C GLN A 169 22.12 -7.25 -5.96
N PHE A 170 20.89 -7.36 -6.42
CA PHE A 170 20.51 -7.45 -7.83
C PHE A 170 20.13 -6.08 -8.39
N THR A 171 20.18 -5.97 -9.71
CA THR A 171 19.80 -4.74 -10.44
C THR A 171 18.30 -4.55 -10.62
N GLU A 172 17.50 -5.59 -10.39
CA GLU A 172 16.04 -5.55 -10.46
C GLU A 172 15.46 -6.33 -9.26
N PRO A 173 14.24 -6.03 -8.81
CA PRO A 173 13.62 -6.74 -7.69
C PRO A 173 13.45 -8.22 -8.03
N VAL A 174 13.83 -9.10 -7.10
CA VAL A 174 13.81 -10.55 -7.28
C VAL A 174 12.42 -11.12 -6.99
N ASN A 175 11.96 -12.05 -7.82
CA ASN A 175 10.80 -12.87 -7.53
C ASN A 175 11.18 -13.93 -6.48
N GLU A 176 10.75 -13.73 -5.23
CA GLU A 176 10.99 -14.63 -4.10
C GLU A 176 10.62 -16.09 -4.39
N GLN A 177 9.58 -16.35 -5.19
CA GLN A 177 9.16 -17.71 -5.52
C GLN A 177 10.18 -18.47 -6.38
N SER A 178 11.09 -17.75 -7.04
CA SER A 178 12.21 -18.32 -7.82
C SER A 178 13.45 -18.64 -6.97
N LEU A 179 13.47 -18.24 -5.69
CA LEU A 179 14.60 -18.46 -4.81
C LEU A 179 14.43 -19.74 -3.98
N ARG A 180 15.41 -20.62 -4.08
CA ARG A 180 15.50 -21.88 -3.32
C ARG A 180 16.95 -22.07 -2.93
N TYR A 181 17.24 -21.98 -1.63
CA TYR A 181 18.58 -22.22 -1.13
C TYR A 181 19.00 -23.68 -1.40
N GLY A 182 20.21 -23.87 -1.90
CA GLY A 182 20.70 -25.18 -2.35
C GLY A 182 20.40 -25.50 -3.82
N GLU A 183 19.48 -24.76 -4.47
CA GLU A 183 19.09 -24.99 -5.87
C GLU A 183 19.38 -23.80 -6.80
N THR A 184 18.73 -22.65 -6.57
CA THR A 184 18.92 -21.45 -7.42
C THR A 184 19.99 -20.52 -6.88
N ILE A 185 20.23 -20.57 -5.58
CA ILE A 185 21.29 -19.89 -4.85
C ILE A 185 21.89 -20.83 -3.81
N SER A 186 23.21 -20.94 -3.78
CA SER A 186 23.91 -21.82 -2.82
C SER A 186 25.28 -21.27 -2.46
N LEU A 187 25.66 -21.36 -1.19
CA LEU A 187 27.05 -21.34 -0.77
C LEU A 187 27.56 -22.78 -0.73
N LEU A 188 28.57 -23.10 -1.54
CA LEU A 188 29.11 -24.45 -1.68
C LEU A 188 30.49 -24.55 -1.03
N ASP A 189 30.74 -25.65 -0.32
CA ASP A 189 32.06 -26.00 0.23
C ASP A 189 33.04 -26.50 -0.87
N ALA A 190 34.26 -26.85 -0.46
CA ALA A 190 35.29 -27.35 -1.38
C ALA A 190 34.94 -28.71 -2.03
N SER A 191 33.92 -29.41 -1.52
CA SER A 191 33.39 -30.68 -2.05
C SER A 191 32.12 -30.49 -2.88
N ASN A 192 31.71 -29.24 -3.16
CA ASN A 192 30.46 -28.85 -3.81
C ASN A 192 29.18 -29.23 -3.03
N ASN A 193 29.26 -29.38 -1.71
CA ASN A 193 28.06 -29.53 -0.88
C ASN A 193 27.56 -28.15 -0.44
N PRO A 194 26.23 -27.93 -0.38
CA PRO A 194 25.67 -26.73 0.24
C PRO A 194 26.08 -26.61 1.71
N VAL A 195 26.57 -25.43 2.10
CA VAL A 195 26.79 -25.04 3.49
C VAL A 195 25.43 -24.71 4.11
N PRO A 196 25.08 -25.20 5.32
CA PRO A 196 23.86 -24.77 6.00
C PRO A 196 23.87 -23.24 6.24
N ALA A 197 22.80 -22.57 5.82
CA ALA A 197 22.68 -21.12 5.92
C ALA A 197 21.21 -20.69 5.92
N GLU A 198 20.94 -19.54 6.55
CA GLU A 198 19.68 -18.82 6.42
C GLU A 198 19.72 -17.89 5.21
N MET A 199 18.60 -17.77 4.51
CA MET A 199 18.46 -16.90 3.34
C MET A 199 17.33 -15.89 3.56
N TYR A 200 17.68 -14.62 3.60
CA TYR A 200 16.74 -13.49 3.68
C TYR A 200 16.62 -12.81 2.32
N VAL A 201 15.41 -12.39 1.94
CA VAL A 201 15.12 -11.83 0.61
C VAL A 201 14.15 -10.67 0.73
N GLN A 202 14.52 -9.52 0.19
CA GLN A 202 13.63 -8.37 0.11
C GLN A 202 13.96 -7.50 -1.10
N GLY A 203 13.02 -7.39 -2.05
CA GLY A 203 13.19 -6.57 -3.24
C GLY A 203 14.47 -6.92 -4.02
N HIS A 204 15.45 -6.01 -4.02
CA HIS A 204 16.75 -6.17 -4.70
C HIS A 204 17.77 -7.02 -3.95
N ARG A 205 17.50 -7.38 -2.69
CA ARG A 205 18.51 -7.79 -1.71
C ARG A 205 18.31 -9.22 -1.29
N VAL A 206 19.41 -9.97 -1.25
CA VAL A 206 19.47 -11.31 -0.68
C VAL A 206 20.64 -11.37 0.29
N THR A 207 20.41 -11.92 1.47
CA THR A 207 21.46 -12.25 2.44
C THR A 207 21.53 -13.77 2.61
N VAL A 208 22.74 -14.33 2.57
CA VAL A 208 23.03 -15.73 2.91
C VAL A 208 23.94 -15.73 4.14
N ASP A 209 23.39 -16.18 5.26
CA ASP A 209 24.01 -16.19 6.59
C ASP A 209 24.35 -17.62 7.02
N PRO A 210 25.62 -18.07 6.93
CA PRO A 210 26.02 -19.41 7.34
C PRO A 210 25.67 -19.71 8.80
N GLU A 211 25.16 -20.90 9.10
CA GLU A 211 24.81 -21.29 10.49
C GLU A 211 26.02 -21.33 11.45
N GLY A 212 27.24 -21.34 10.91
CA GLY A 212 28.46 -21.29 11.70
C GLY A 212 29.64 -20.76 10.88
N ASP A 213 30.74 -20.51 11.59
CA ASP A 213 31.96 -19.97 11.00
C ASP A 213 32.47 -20.84 9.83
N LEU A 214 32.84 -20.18 8.73
CA LEU A 214 33.47 -20.79 7.57
C LEU A 214 34.90 -21.25 7.89
N ASP A 215 35.35 -22.35 7.29
CA ASP A 215 36.69 -22.91 7.49
C ASP A 215 37.74 -22.16 6.65
N PRO A 216 38.72 -21.46 7.26
CA PRO A 216 39.77 -20.73 6.53
C PRO A 216 40.67 -21.60 5.65
N SER A 217 40.65 -22.92 5.82
CA SER A 217 41.43 -23.87 5.02
C SER A 217 40.72 -24.33 3.75
N GLN A 218 39.45 -23.95 3.56
CA GLN A 218 38.60 -24.36 2.44
C GLN A 218 38.32 -23.20 1.48
N THR A 219 38.04 -23.55 0.22
CA THR A 219 37.55 -22.59 -0.78
C THR A 219 36.05 -22.79 -0.93
N TYR A 220 35.31 -21.70 -0.84
CA TYR A 220 33.87 -21.67 -0.99
C TYR A 220 33.48 -21.08 -2.34
N THR A 221 32.34 -21.52 -2.86
CA THR A 221 31.79 -21.07 -4.14
C THR A 221 30.36 -20.56 -3.95
N ILE A 222 30.10 -19.33 -4.40
CA ILE A 222 28.75 -18.77 -4.47
C ILE A 222 28.17 -19.11 -5.83
N SER A 223 27.20 -20.01 -5.84
CA SER A 223 26.52 -20.47 -7.05
C SER A 223 25.17 -19.80 -7.15
N LEU A 224 24.96 -19.06 -8.24
CA LEU A 224 23.65 -18.56 -8.67
C LEU A 224 23.30 -19.23 -10.00
N THR A 225 22.01 -19.36 -10.30
CA THR A 225 21.56 -19.94 -11.59
C THR A 225 20.69 -18.98 -12.37
N GLU A 226 20.57 -19.23 -13.68
CA GLU A 226 19.58 -18.56 -14.53
C GLU A 226 18.14 -18.90 -14.14
N GLY A 227 17.89 -19.70 -13.09
CA GLY A 227 16.55 -19.98 -12.55
C GLY A 227 15.98 -18.84 -11.69
N ILE A 228 16.84 -17.95 -11.20
CA ILE A 228 16.40 -16.73 -10.48
C ILE A 228 15.70 -15.81 -11.47
N ARG A 229 14.55 -15.24 -11.06
CA ARG A 229 13.68 -14.38 -11.89
C ARG A 229 13.52 -12.99 -11.29
N SER A 230 13.43 -11.99 -12.15
CA SER A 230 13.00 -10.63 -11.79
C SER A 230 11.48 -10.58 -11.65
N THR A 231 10.95 -9.72 -10.77
CA THR A 231 9.52 -9.40 -10.77
C THR A 231 9.13 -8.55 -11.99
N ILE A 232 10.11 -7.95 -12.67
CA ILE A 232 9.93 -7.20 -13.91
C ILE A 232 10.03 -8.17 -15.09
N ALA A 233 8.89 -8.38 -15.76
CA ALA A 233 8.76 -9.18 -16.97
C ALA A 233 9.26 -10.64 -16.87
N ASP A 234 9.36 -11.20 -15.64
CA ASP A 234 9.88 -12.55 -15.37
C ASP A 234 11.27 -12.81 -16.01
N THR A 235 12.11 -11.77 -16.07
CA THR A 235 13.40 -11.83 -16.75
C THR A 235 14.35 -12.79 -16.01
N PRO A 236 15.05 -13.73 -16.68
CA PRO A 236 16.02 -14.62 -16.05
C PRO A 236 17.31 -13.88 -15.67
N LEU A 237 17.94 -14.30 -14.56
CA LEU A 237 19.22 -13.73 -14.13
C LEU A 237 20.32 -13.93 -15.18
N SER A 238 20.94 -12.85 -15.61
CA SER A 238 22.14 -12.87 -16.44
C SER A 238 23.37 -12.98 -15.55
N LEU A 239 24.10 -14.09 -15.71
CA LEU A 239 25.32 -14.35 -14.96
C LEU A 239 26.55 -13.83 -15.74
N PRO A 240 27.44 -13.08 -15.08
CA PRO A 240 28.66 -12.57 -15.72
C PRO A 240 29.73 -13.69 -15.81
N ALA A 241 30.81 -13.43 -16.55
CA ALA A 241 31.86 -14.43 -16.78
C ALA A 241 32.65 -14.79 -15.50
N GLU A 242 32.60 -13.90 -14.51
CA GLU A 242 33.20 -14.08 -13.19
C GLU A 242 32.41 -15.04 -12.29
N ALA A 243 31.18 -15.43 -12.68
CA ALA A 243 30.38 -16.40 -11.95
C ALA A 243 30.74 -17.86 -12.31
N PRO A 244 30.66 -18.80 -11.35
CA PRO A 244 30.38 -18.58 -9.94
C PRO A 244 31.58 -17.97 -9.20
N TRP A 245 31.32 -17.16 -8.17
CA TRP A 245 32.38 -16.49 -7.41
C TRP A 245 33.00 -17.44 -6.38
N THR A 246 34.32 -17.45 -6.28
CA THR A 246 35.05 -18.29 -5.32
C THR A 246 35.88 -17.45 -4.36
N PHE A 247 35.93 -17.82 -3.09
CA PHE A 247 36.80 -17.18 -2.10
C PHE A 247 37.31 -18.17 -1.06
N THR A 248 38.46 -17.85 -0.45
CA THR A 248 39.00 -18.55 0.72
C THR A 248 38.87 -17.60 1.92
N PRO A 249 38.09 -17.95 2.95
CA PRO A 249 37.90 -17.09 4.11
C PRO A 249 39.23 -16.84 4.82
N LEU A 250 39.49 -15.60 5.20
CA LEU A 250 40.58 -15.27 6.10
C LEU A 250 40.21 -15.66 7.54
N ASP A 251 41.09 -16.40 8.18
CA ASP A 251 41.01 -16.67 9.62
C ASP A 251 41.03 -15.35 10.39
N SER A 252 39.98 -15.03 11.13
CA SER A 252 39.91 -13.80 11.91
C SER A 252 40.39 -13.97 13.36
N ALA A 253 40.69 -15.19 13.80
CA ALA A 253 41.11 -15.46 15.17
C ALA A 253 42.57 -15.03 15.44
N SER A 254 42.87 -14.82 16.72
CA SER A 254 44.25 -14.62 17.19
C SER A 254 45.07 -15.91 17.10
N PRO A 255 46.41 -15.87 17.25
CA PRO A 255 47.25 -17.08 17.30
C PRO A 255 46.89 -18.08 18.41
N LYS A 256 46.04 -17.69 19.37
CA LYS A 256 45.49 -18.57 20.42
C LYS A 256 44.15 -19.22 20.04
N GLY A 257 43.63 -18.95 18.84
CA GLY A 257 42.33 -19.42 18.38
C GLY A 257 41.15 -18.72 19.03
N VAL A 258 41.32 -17.49 19.52
CA VAL A 258 40.24 -16.69 20.13
C VAL A 258 40.08 -15.35 19.44
N ARG A 259 38.84 -14.86 19.33
CA ARG A 259 38.48 -13.50 18.93
C ARG A 259 38.18 -12.66 20.17
N GLU A 260 38.34 -11.36 20.05
CA GLU A 260 37.96 -10.44 21.11
C GLU A 260 36.46 -10.17 21.03
N ARG A 261 35.73 -10.40 22.11
CA ARG A 261 34.32 -10.04 22.25
C ARG A 261 34.22 -8.78 23.10
N MET A 262 33.59 -7.75 22.55
CA MET A 262 33.38 -6.47 23.21
C MET A 262 31.88 -6.21 23.36
N ALA A 263 31.42 -6.13 24.60
CA ALA A 263 30.09 -5.60 24.88
C ALA A 263 30.10 -4.08 24.70
N GLN A 264 29.14 -3.57 23.94
CA GLN A 264 28.94 -2.15 23.73
C GLN A 264 27.49 -1.79 24.02
N THR A 265 27.28 -0.74 24.81
CA THR A 265 25.94 -0.31 25.22
C THR A 265 25.59 1.02 24.57
N ALA A 266 24.33 1.18 24.16
CA ALA A 266 23.82 2.47 23.75
C ALA A 266 23.86 3.43 24.95
N THR A 267 24.62 4.52 24.81
CA THR A 267 24.73 5.50 25.88
C THR A 267 23.35 6.05 26.26
N THR A 268 23.12 6.18 27.57
CA THR A 268 21.87 6.74 28.12
C THR A 268 22.02 8.21 28.50
N ASP A 269 23.22 8.76 28.35
CA ASP A 269 23.49 10.17 28.56
C ASP A 269 22.80 11.02 27.49
N THR A 270 22.29 12.17 27.91
CA THR A 270 21.78 13.17 26.96
C THR A 270 22.96 13.84 26.26
N GLY A 271 23.01 13.76 24.94
CA GLY A 271 24.04 14.42 24.15
C GLY A 271 23.72 14.38 22.66
N LYS A 272 24.59 14.98 21.86
CA LYS A 272 24.44 15.07 20.40
C LYS A 272 25.61 14.40 19.71
N LEU A 273 25.31 13.56 18.73
CA LEU A 273 26.29 12.90 17.89
C LEU A 273 27.12 13.94 17.15
N ALA A 274 28.45 13.86 17.23
CA ALA A 274 29.32 14.83 16.57
C ALA A 274 29.12 14.79 15.04
N LEU A 275 28.82 13.60 14.51
CA LEU A 275 28.60 13.33 13.08
C LEU A 275 27.37 14.06 12.52
N SER A 276 26.19 13.84 13.10
CA SER A 276 24.91 14.32 12.56
C SER A 276 24.32 15.55 13.27
N GLY A 277 24.82 15.89 14.47
CA GLY A 277 24.23 16.90 15.33
C GLY A 277 22.86 16.52 15.93
N LYS A 278 22.42 15.26 15.75
CA LYS A 278 21.20 14.70 16.34
C LYS A 278 21.48 14.08 17.70
N ASP A 279 20.44 13.85 18.48
CA ASP A 279 20.57 13.30 19.83
C ASP A 279 21.12 11.87 19.78
N TYR A 280 21.86 11.46 20.81
CA TYR A 280 22.42 10.11 20.90
C TYR A 280 21.33 9.05 20.81
N ASN A 281 21.62 8.00 20.03
CA ASN A 281 20.78 6.82 19.85
C ASN A 281 19.36 7.17 19.37
N SER A 282 19.23 8.20 18.55
CA SER A 282 17.94 8.60 17.99
C SER A 282 17.68 7.95 16.63
N VAL A 283 16.43 7.52 16.42
CA VAL A 283 15.89 7.19 15.10
C VAL A 283 14.74 8.13 14.84
N LYS A 284 14.89 9.01 13.85
CA LYS A 284 13.87 9.99 13.47
C LYS A 284 13.16 9.52 12.20
N LEU A 285 11.94 9.01 12.36
CA LEU A 285 11.04 8.66 11.27
C LEU A 285 10.26 9.91 10.81
N SER A 286 10.16 10.10 9.51
CA SER A 286 9.38 11.17 8.88
C SER A 286 8.76 10.66 7.59
N SER A 287 7.47 10.91 7.40
CA SER A 287 6.73 10.57 6.17
C SER A 287 5.54 11.52 6.02
N LEU A 288 4.83 11.46 4.90
CA LEU A 288 3.62 12.28 4.73
C LEU A 288 2.55 11.89 5.74
N LEU A 289 2.37 10.59 6.01
CA LEU A 289 1.37 10.12 6.97
C LEU A 289 1.81 10.26 8.42
N LEU A 290 3.09 10.07 8.75
CA LEU A 290 3.59 10.19 10.13
C LEU A 290 3.91 11.63 10.52
N GLY A 291 4.25 12.48 9.55
CA GLY A 291 4.84 13.81 9.77
C GLY A 291 6.27 13.80 10.30
N ASP A 292 6.79 14.98 10.60
CA ASP A 292 8.23 15.23 10.81
C ASP A 292 8.72 15.09 12.25
N SER A 293 7.87 14.68 13.20
CA SER A 293 8.17 14.73 14.65
C SER A 293 8.17 13.37 15.36
N ASN A 294 8.52 12.28 14.66
CA ASN A 294 8.51 10.93 15.24
C ASN A 294 9.94 10.47 15.55
N THR A 295 10.45 10.85 16.73
CA THR A 295 11.77 10.43 17.19
C THR A 295 11.63 9.38 18.27
N THR A 296 12.30 8.24 18.08
CA THR A 296 12.48 7.21 19.10
C THR A 296 13.92 7.20 19.59
N THR A 297 14.11 6.99 20.89
CA THR A 297 15.45 6.81 21.50
C THR A 297 15.68 5.33 21.73
N ALA A 298 16.67 4.79 21.04
CA ALA A 298 17.05 3.40 21.10
C ALA A 298 18.02 3.12 22.25
N THR A 299 17.84 1.96 22.87
CA THR A 299 18.62 1.45 24.00
C THR A 299 18.95 -0.01 23.76
N GLY A 300 19.97 -0.53 24.43
CA GLY A 300 20.37 -1.93 24.29
C GLY A 300 21.87 -2.13 24.44
N THR A 301 22.27 -3.40 24.48
CA THR A 301 23.68 -3.80 24.50
C THR A 301 23.91 -4.80 23.38
N VAL A 302 24.89 -4.54 22.54
CA VAL A 302 25.35 -5.43 21.47
C VAL A 302 26.71 -6.02 21.82
N PHE A 303 26.97 -7.22 21.33
CA PHE A 303 28.23 -7.93 21.52
C PHE A 303 28.93 -8.04 20.18
N ALA A 304 30.02 -7.28 20.03
CA ALA A 304 30.82 -7.27 18.81
C ALA A 304 32.01 -8.23 18.95
N GLU A 305 32.13 -9.18 18.02
CA GLU A 305 33.33 -9.97 17.82
C GLU A 305 34.27 -9.25 16.84
N LEU A 306 35.51 -9.01 17.26
CA LEU A 306 36.53 -8.39 16.40
C LEU A 306 37.57 -9.41 15.95
N GLY A 307 37.91 -9.32 14.66
CA GLY A 307 39.09 -9.98 14.12
C GLY A 307 40.36 -9.50 14.81
N PHE A 308 41.38 -10.37 14.84
CA PHE A 308 42.64 -10.06 15.50
C PHE A 308 43.36 -8.89 14.80
N ILE A 309 43.17 -7.68 15.34
CA ILE A 309 43.61 -6.40 14.77
C ILE A 309 45.03 -6.45 14.18
N PRO A 310 46.07 -6.92 14.90
CA PRO A 310 47.43 -6.89 14.35
C PRO A 310 47.58 -7.71 13.07
N LYS A 311 46.76 -8.74 12.83
CA LYS A 311 46.84 -9.55 11.61
C LYS A 311 46.37 -8.77 10.40
N PHE A 312 45.21 -8.14 10.49
CA PHE A 312 44.59 -7.39 9.39
C PHE A 312 45.33 -6.07 9.14
N GLU A 313 45.72 -5.34 10.18
CA GLU A 313 46.45 -4.08 10.01
C GLU A 313 47.82 -4.28 9.35
N ASN A 314 48.56 -5.32 9.73
CA ASN A 314 49.85 -5.63 9.10
C ASN A 314 49.70 -6.05 7.62
N ALA A 315 48.53 -6.55 7.24
CA ALA A 315 48.19 -6.88 5.86
C ALA A 315 47.63 -5.68 5.08
N GLY A 316 47.41 -4.53 5.73
CA GLY A 316 46.77 -3.36 5.12
C GLY A 316 45.27 -3.53 4.88
N GLN A 317 44.64 -4.46 5.60
CA GLN A 317 43.23 -4.81 5.44
C GLN A 317 42.39 -4.22 6.57
N SER A 318 41.11 -3.98 6.31
CA SER A 318 40.13 -3.64 7.34
C SER A 318 40.01 -4.78 8.35
N VAL A 319 39.80 -4.43 9.63
CA VAL A 319 39.54 -5.43 10.67
C VAL A 319 38.06 -5.83 10.59
N PRO A 320 37.74 -7.12 10.40
CA PRO A 320 36.35 -7.56 10.39
C PRO A 320 35.75 -7.48 11.79
N LEU A 321 34.47 -7.14 11.84
CA LEU A 321 33.65 -7.12 13.04
C LEU A 321 32.36 -7.90 12.75
N ARG A 322 31.88 -8.68 13.72
CA ARG A 322 30.57 -9.33 13.67
C ARG A 322 29.74 -8.93 14.89
N ILE A 323 28.46 -8.65 14.68
CA ILE A 323 27.44 -8.72 15.75
C ILE A 323 26.57 -9.92 15.43
N GLU A 324 26.46 -10.86 16.36
CA GLU A 324 25.71 -12.09 16.15
C GLU A 324 24.22 -11.81 15.90
N ARG A 325 23.60 -12.64 15.07
CA ARG A 325 22.15 -12.68 14.84
C ARG A 325 21.38 -12.71 16.17
N GLY A 326 20.23 -12.04 16.21
CA GLY A 326 19.36 -11.99 17.37
C GLY A 326 19.66 -10.84 18.33
N ALA A 327 20.71 -10.05 18.08
CA ALA A 327 20.95 -8.81 18.82
C ALA A 327 19.70 -7.91 18.80
N LEU A 328 19.29 -7.43 19.97
CA LEU A 328 18.07 -6.64 20.17
C LEU A 328 18.42 -5.22 20.62
N MET A 329 17.86 -4.25 19.91
CA MET A 329 17.80 -2.86 20.33
C MET A 329 16.34 -2.47 20.54
N THR A 330 16.06 -1.64 21.54
CA THR A 330 14.69 -1.22 21.88
C THR A 330 14.58 0.28 21.84
N GLY A 331 13.71 0.78 20.96
CA GLY A 331 13.26 2.16 20.86
C GLY A 331 12.13 2.47 21.84
N SER A 332 12.08 3.72 22.29
CA SER A 332 10.94 4.29 23.01
C SER A 332 9.66 4.30 22.17
N ASP A 333 8.53 4.42 22.86
CA ASP A 333 7.19 4.57 22.28
C ASP A 333 7.08 5.72 21.27
N VAL A 334 6.36 5.48 20.18
CA VAL A 334 6.05 6.43 19.12
C VAL A 334 4.55 6.59 19.04
N ALA A 335 4.05 7.79 19.34
CA ALA A 335 2.66 8.14 19.10
C ALA A 335 2.39 8.16 17.59
N VAL A 336 1.33 7.48 17.14
CA VAL A 336 0.96 7.47 15.72
C VAL A 336 0.00 8.61 15.48
N ASN A 337 0.40 9.56 14.63
CA ASN A 337 -0.44 10.65 14.16
C ASN A 337 -0.69 10.48 12.66
N VAL A 338 -1.90 10.79 12.19
CA VAL A 338 -2.24 10.90 10.76
C VAL A 338 -1.86 12.29 10.27
N ALA A 339 -1.16 12.35 9.14
CA ALA A 339 -0.50 13.55 8.61
C ALA A 339 0.36 14.31 9.65
N GLY A 340 0.92 13.58 10.62
CA GLY A 340 1.71 14.15 11.72
C GLY A 340 0.98 15.05 12.71
N ALA A 341 -0.31 15.32 12.50
CA ALA A 341 -1.05 16.33 13.24
C ALA A 341 -2.17 15.74 14.10
N LEU A 342 -2.91 14.76 13.56
CA LEU A 342 -4.09 14.21 14.24
C LEU A 342 -3.78 12.88 14.92
N PRO A 343 -3.97 12.74 16.24
CA PRO A 343 -3.72 11.48 16.93
C PRO A 343 -4.57 10.33 16.38
N ALA A 344 -3.94 9.20 16.06
CA ALA A 344 -4.63 8.01 15.57
C ALA A 344 -5.33 7.21 16.69
N GLY A 345 -5.10 7.57 17.96
CA GLY A 345 -5.71 6.93 19.12
C GLY A 345 -4.93 5.73 19.68
N PHE A 346 -3.76 5.42 19.13
CA PHE A 346 -2.85 4.37 19.62
C PHE A 346 -1.38 4.80 19.49
N SER A 347 -0.48 4.06 20.14
CA SER A 347 0.97 4.22 20.03
C SER A 347 1.64 2.90 19.69
N SER A 348 2.91 2.93 19.31
CA SER A 348 3.66 1.71 18.96
C SER A 348 3.93 0.82 20.17
N GLU A 349 3.92 1.36 21.38
CA GLU A 349 4.67 0.85 22.52
C GLU A 349 6.17 0.76 22.15
N ALA A 350 6.96 -0.04 22.87
CA ALA A 350 8.37 -0.22 22.55
C ALA A 350 8.53 -0.74 21.11
N VAL A 351 9.46 -0.10 20.36
CA VAL A 351 9.83 -0.52 19.01
C VAL A 351 11.07 -1.39 19.10
N GLU A 352 10.93 -2.67 18.81
CA GLU A 352 12.02 -3.63 18.80
C GLU A 352 12.71 -3.64 17.43
N VAL A 353 14.03 -3.51 17.44
CA VAL A 353 14.90 -3.66 16.26
C VAL A 353 15.77 -4.89 16.50
N ARG A 354 15.44 -5.98 15.82
CA ARG A 354 16.14 -7.26 15.99
C ARG A 354 16.99 -7.57 14.76
N PHE A 355 18.23 -8.00 14.98
CA PHE A 355 19.16 -8.32 13.90
C PHE A 355 18.83 -9.71 13.35
N LEU A 356 18.48 -9.78 12.06
CA LEU A 356 18.01 -10.99 11.38
C LEU A 356 19.14 -11.93 11.01
N SER A 357 20.31 -11.40 10.68
CA SER A 357 21.51 -12.17 10.38
C SER A 357 22.69 -11.64 11.17
N ASP A 358 23.82 -12.35 11.12
CA ASP A 358 25.10 -11.77 11.56
C ASP A 358 25.36 -10.45 10.77
N ALA A 359 25.66 -9.38 11.50
CA ALA A 359 26.00 -8.09 10.89
C ALA A 359 27.47 -8.08 10.48
N ASN A 360 27.80 -7.62 9.26
CA ASN A 360 29.20 -7.45 8.86
C ASN A 360 29.66 -6.04 9.17
N GLY A 361 30.71 -5.93 9.97
CA GLY A 361 31.41 -4.69 10.24
C GLY A 361 32.82 -4.67 9.68
N PHE A 362 33.27 -3.49 9.26
CA PHE A 362 34.63 -3.26 8.78
C PHE A 362 35.20 -2.03 9.48
N LEU A 363 36.22 -2.25 10.31
CA LEU A 363 36.98 -1.18 10.94
C LEU A 363 38.19 -0.84 10.08
N MET A 364 38.10 0.28 9.38
CA MET A 364 39.02 0.68 8.33
C MET A 364 39.95 1.80 8.80
N LYS A 365 41.17 1.85 8.25
CA LYS A 365 41.97 3.08 8.33
C LYS A 365 41.18 4.19 7.63
N ASN A 366 41.24 5.41 8.16
CA ASN A 366 40.52 6.53 7.58
C ASN A 366 40.95 6.76 6.12
N PRO A 367 40.03 6.68 5.13
CA PRO A 367 40.39 6.84 3.73
C PRO A 367 40.52 8.31 3.30
N TYR A 368 40.06 9.25 4.13
CA TYR A 368 40.02 10.68 3.80
C TYR A 368 41.26 11.45 4.27
N THR A 369 42.01 10.89 5.23
CA THR A 369 43.20 11.53 5.81
C THR A 369 44.26 10.49 6.19
N ASP A 370 45.53 10.86 6.00
CA ASP A 370 46.68 10.07 6.44
C ASP A 370 47.06 10.32 7.92
N ASN A 371 46.33 11.20 8.61
CA ASN A 371 46.57 11.49 10.02
C ASN A 371 46.35 10.22 10.87
N GLU A 372 47.41 9.76 11.53
CA GLU A 372 47.39 8.56 12.37
C GLU A 372 46.46 8.68 13.59
N ASN A 373 46.14 9.91 14.01
CA ASN A 373 45.21 10.20 15.10
C ASN A 373 43.76 10.39 14.62
N ALA A 374 43.49 10.31 13.31
CA ALA A 374 42.12 10.38 12.81
C ALA A 374 41.32 9.15 13.30
N PRO A 375 40.04 9.31 13.67
CA PRO A 375 39.18 8.18 14.00
C PRO A 375 39.17 7.17 12.85
N ARG A 376 39.13 5.88 13.22
CA ARG A 376 38.94 4.80 12.25
C ARG A 376 37.54 4.91 11.67
N LEU A 377 37.39 4.62 10.37
CA LEU A 377 36.07 4.54 9.75
C LEU A 377 35.46 3.18 10.10
N VAL A 378 34.17 3.17 10.41
CA VAL A 378 33.40 1.93 10.61
C VAL A 378 32.29 1.90 9.59
N GLU A 379 32.18 0.78 8.87
CA GLU A 379 30.99 0.46 8.07
C GLU A 379 30.34 -0.80 8.64
N LEU A 380 29.03 -0.75 8.88
CA LEU A 380 28.22 -1.89 9.32
C LEU A 380 27.11 -2.16 8.30
N TYR A 381 27.00 -3.42 7.87
CA TYR A 381 25.89 -3.92 7.07
C TYR A 381 25.02 -4.79 7.96
N ILE A 382 23.77 -4.37 8.15
CA ILE A 382 22.83 -4.97 9.09
C ILE A 382 21.57 -5.37 8.33
N ASP A 383 21.09 -6.57 8.61
CA ASP A 383 19.73 -6.99 8.26
C ASP A 383 18.92 -6.96 9.55
N MET A 384 17.81 -6.22 9.56
CA MET A 384 17.03 -5.99 10.78
C MET A 384 15.54 -6.12 10.52
N ALA A 385 14.79 -6.46 11.56
CA ALA A 385 13.34 -6.37 11.57
C ALA A 385 12.87 -5.39 12.63
N LEU A 386 11.83 -4.65 12.28
CA LEU A 386 11.07 -3.77 13.14
C LEU A 386 9.83 -4.53 13.64
N ASN A 387 9.63 -4.51 14.95
CA ASN A 387 8.45 -5.07 15.62
C ASN A 387 7.96 -4.05 16.64
N THR A 388 6.65 -4.00 16.91
CA THR A 388 6.10 -3.11 17.95
C THR A 388 5.29 -3.90 18.96
N GLY A 389 5.14 -3.36 20.17
CA GLY A 389 4.34 -3.99 21.24
C GLY A 389 2.85 -4.03 20.91
N ASN A 390 2.31 -2.91 20.41
CA ASN A 390 0.92 -2.79 20.01
C ASN A 390 0.62 -3.55 18.70
N THR A 391 -0.49 -4.30 18.63
CA THR A 391 -0.87 -5.13 17.48
C THR A 391 -1.17 -4.31 16.22
N VAL A 392 -1.94 -3.22 16.36
CA VAL A 392 -2.29 -2.30 15.26
C VAL A 392 -1.02 -1.67 14.68
N ALA A 393 -0.15 -1.14 15.55
CA ALA A 393 1.12 -0.55 15.12
C ALA A 393 2.06 -1.59 14.50
N ASN A 394 2.04 -2.84 14.99
CA ASN A 394 2.92 -3.89 14.50
C ASN A 394 2.52 -4.29 13.09
N ALA A 395 1.22 -4.35 12.80
CA ALA A 395 0.75 -4.57 11.45
C ALA A 395 1.04 -3.37 10.53
N ALA A 396 1.00 -2.13 11.05
CA ALA A 396 1.26 -0.92 10.27
C ALA A 396 2.75 -0.66 9.94
N LEU A 397 3.67 -1.04 10.84
CA LEU A 397 5.10 -0.69 10.78
C LEU A 397 6.04 -1.91 10.78
N GLY A 398 5.56 -3.07 11.21
CA GLY A 398 6.37 -4.28 11.35
C GLY A 398 6.82 -4.81 9.99
N GLN A 399 8.13 -4.91 9.80
CA GLN A 399 8.76 -5.29 8.53
C GLN A 399 10.25 -5.59 8.72
N GLU A 400 10.83 -6.27 7.76
CA GLU A 400 12.27 -6.42 7.58
C GLU A 400 12.85 -5.27 6.75
N LEU A 401 14.13 -4.99 6.98
CA LEU A 401 14.94 -4.04 6.25
C LEU A 401 16.30 -4.69 6.02
N LEU A 402 16.55 -5.09 4.77
CA LEU A 402 17.81 -5.72 4.39
C LEU A 402 18.86 -4.70 3.92
N HIS A 403 20.12 -5.04 4.18
CA HIS A 403 21.35 -4.33 3.82
C HIS A 403 21.35 -2.87 4.30
N VAL A 404 20.85 -2.62 5.51
CA VAL A 404 20.98 -1.32 6.16
C VAL A 404 22.46 -1.04 6.37
N HIS A 405 22.95 0.03 5.73
CA HIS A 405 24.36 0.41 5.74
C HIS A 405 24.60 1.60 6.67
N LEU A 406 25.21 1.34 7.83
CA LEU A 406 25.63 2.38 8.76
C LEU A 406 27.09 2.75 8.49
N VAL A 407 27.39 4.04 8.46
CA VAL A 407 28.75 4.57 8.32
C VAL A 407 29.05 5.43 9.53
N GLY A 408 30.24 5.24 10.09
CA GLY A 408 30.59 5.84 11.36
C GLY A 408 32.08 5.98 11.60
N THR A 409 32.42 6.36 12.82
CA THR A 409 33.80 6.44 13.31
C THR A 409 33.94 5.69 14.62
N ALA A 410 35.11 5.05 14.81
CA ALA A 410 35.49 4.44 16.08
C ALA A 410 36.72 5.14 16.67
N MET A 411 36.66 5.46 17.96
CA MET A 411 37.72 6.13 18.71
C MET A 411 37.72 5.68 20.17
N VAL A 412 38.90 5.68 20.82
CA VAL A 412 39.00 5.36 22.25
C VAL A 412 38.96 6.64 23.09
N GLU A 413 37.87 6.88 23.82
CA GLU A 413 37.73 8.02 24.73
C GLU A 413 37.67 7.51 26.17
N ASP A 414 38.43 8.12 27.08
CA ASP A 414 38.53 7.72 28.49
C ASP A 414 38.77 6.20 28.73
N GLY A 415 39.51 5.56 27.83
CA GLY A 415 39.80 4.12 27.89
C GLY A 415 38.65 3.20 27.48
N ALA A 416 37.57 3.73 26.89
CA ALA A 416 36.49 2.98 26.27
C ALA A 416 36.47 3.21 24.75
N LEU A 417 36.25 2.15 23.97
CA LEU A 417 35.99 2.25 22.54
C LEU A 417 34.56 2.76 22.31
N ASN A 418 34.46 3.91 21.68
CA ASN A 418 33.20 4.54 21.30
C ASN A 418 33.03 4.44 19.78
N ILE A 419 31.86 3.96 19.35
CA ILE A 419 31.46 3.90 17.95
C ILE A 419 30.29 4.86 17.77
N GLU A 420 30.48 5.84 16.90
CA GLU A 420 29.43 6.74 16.43
C GLU A 420 29.09 6.37 15.00
N ALA A 421 27.81 6.17 14.66
CA ALA A 421 27.42 5.82 13.30
C ALA A 421 26.08 6.45 12.92
N VAL A 422 25.91 6.69 11.62
CA VAL A 422 24.69 7.20 11.01
C VAL A 422 24.26 6.31 9.85
N GLY A 423 22.96 6.28 9.61
CA GLY A 423 22.37 5.58 8.47
C GLY A 423 20.99 6.12 8.17
N VAL A 424 20.43 5.75 7.03
CA VAL A 424 19.04 6.04 6.69
C VAL A 424 18.35 4.74 6.32
N ILE A 425 17.13 4.57 6.81
CA ILE A 425 16.21 3.51 6.42
C ILE A 425 14.97 4.13 5.78
N GLU A 426 14.30 3.37 4.91
CA GLU A 426 13.06 3.79 4.25
C GLU A 426 11.94 2.76 4.49
N PRO A 427 11.40 2.64 5.72
CA PRO A 427 10.34 1.67 6.01
C PRO A 427 9.00 2.07 5.39
N ASP A 428 8.22 1.08 4.93
CA ASP A 428 6.83 1.26 4.54
C ASP A 428 5.98 1.64 5.78
N VAL A 429 5.03 2.55 5.59
CA VAL A 429 4.07 2.98 6.60
C VAL A 429 2.67 2.67 6.12
N MET A 430 1.97 1.79 6.85
CA MET A 430 0.59 1.39 6.54
C MET A 430 0.40 0.85 5.10
N GLY A 431 1.47 0.42 4.44
CA GLY A 431 1.47 -0.06 3.05
C GLY A 431 1.18 1.00 1.99
N VAL A 432 0.94 2.26 2.35
CA VAL A 432 0.52 3.33 1.42
C VAL A 432 1.51 4.49 1.34
N ASP A 433 2.41 4.64 2.31
CA ASP A 433 3.45 5.67 2.37
C ASP A 433 4.82 5.05 2.72
N VAL A 434 5.91 5.79 2.52
CA VAL A 434 7.28 5.37 2.86
C VAL A 434 7.92 6.44 3.73
N ALA A 435 8.34 6.08 4.94
CA ALA A 435 9.04 6.99 5.82
C ALA A 435 10.53 7.06 5.50
N SER A 436 11.18 8.17 5.84
CA SER A 436 12.62 8.27 5.99
C SER A 436 13.00 8.24 7.46
N GLY A 437 13.80 7.25 7.85
CA GLY A 437 14.34 7.08 9.20
C GLY A 437 15.82 7.43 9.26
N LEU A 438 16.17 8.61 9.79
CA LEU A 438 17.58 8.92 10.09
C LEU A 438 17.97 8.24 11.40
N ILE A 439 18.93 7.33 11.31
CA ILE A 439 19.56 6.62 12.42
C ILE A 439 20.80 7.39 12.87
N SER A 440 20.94 7.65 14.16
CA SER A 440 22.14 8.25 14.79
C SER A 440 22.46 7.52 16.09
N PHE A 441 23.47 6.65 16.08
CA PHE A 441 23.85 5.82 17.24
C PHE A 441 25.23 6.18 17.80
N ARG A 442 25.35 6.06 19.12
CA ARG A 442 26.59 6.09 19.90
C ARG A 442 26.62 4.91 20.85
N LEU A 443 27.50 3.95 20.55
CA LEU A 443 27.74 2.76 21.35
C LEU A 443 29.06 2.91 22.10
N GLU A 444 29.06 2.62 23.40
CA GLU A 444 30.21 2.76 24.28
C GLU A 444 30.59 1.41 24.89
N SER A 445 31.87 1.05 24.83
CA SER A 445 32.36 -0.16 25.50
C SER A 445 32.53 0.05 27.00
N TYR A 446 32.50 -1.03 27.77
CA TYR A 446 32.82 -0.99 29.19
C TYR A 446 34.32 -0.73 29.42
N ARG A 447 34.66 0.28 30.25
CA ARG A 447 36.05 0.62 30.60
C ARG A 447 36.80 -0.54 31.25
N ASN A 448 36.10 -1.30 32.10
CA ASN A 448 36.59 -2.54 32.68
C ASN A 448 35.79 -3.71 32.09
N PRO A 449 36.43 -4.68 31.42
CA PRO A 449 35.74 -5.84 30.88
C PRO A 449 34.94 -6.63 31.92
N ASP A 450 35.35 -6.63 33.20
CA ASP A 450 34.61 -7.31 34.28
C ASP A 450 33.26 -6.63 34.62
N ASP A 451 33.07 -5.37 34.21
CA ASP A 451 31.83 -4.62 34.40
C ASP A 451 30.82 -4.90 33.27
N ALA A 452 31.27 -5.53 32.17
CA ALA A 452 30.39 -5.88 31.06
C ALA A 452 29.41 -6.99 31.48
N PRO A 453 28.11 -6.87 31.15
CA PRO A 453 27.14 -7.89 31.46
C PRO A 453 27.42 -9.15 30.63
N ALA A 454 27.11 -10.32 31.20
CA ALA A 454 27.26 -11.58 30.48
C ALA A 454 26.23 -11.66 29.35
N GLU A 455 26.69 -12.04 28.15
CA GLU A 455 25.88 -12.23 26.93
C GLU A 455 24.68 -13.15 27.15
N SER A 456 24.85 -14.23 27.93
CA SER A 456 23.76 -15.14 28.30
C SER A 456 22.57 -14.48 28.99
N SER A 457 22.74 -13.25 29.52
CA SER A 457 21.67 -12.47 30.15
C SER A 457 20.75 -11.80 29.13
N PHE A 458 21.14 -11.78 27.85
CA PHE A 458 20.41 -11.21 26.72
C PHE A 458 19.94 -12.30 25.74
N ALA A 459 20.21 -13.57 26.03
CA ALA A 459 19.71 -14.68 25.24
C ALA A 459 18.18 -14.70 25.27
N ASP A 460 17.58 -14.86 24.10
CA ASP A 460 16.16 -15.16 24.01
C ASP A 460 15.89 -16.53 24.61
N ASN A 461 14.81 -16.67 25.36
CA ASN A 461 14.33 -17.92 25.92
C ASN A 461 12.80 -18.07 25.78
N GLU A 462 12.14 -17.15 25.07
CA GLU A 462 10.71 -17.19 24.81
C GLU A 462 10.46 -17.75 23.41
N ALA A 463 9.35 -18.48 23.25
CA ALA A 463 8.97 -18.99 21.95
C ALA A 463 8.10 -17.94 21.22
N PRO A 464 8.13 -17.90 19.88
CA PRO A 464 7.30 -16.96 19.14
C PRO A 464 5.81 -17.30 19.34
N THR A 465 4.97 -16.27 19.34
CA THR A 465 3.51 -16.37 19.44
C THR A 465 2.86 -15.60 18.30
N ILE A 466 1.56 -15.83 18.04
CA ILE A 466 0.79 -15.03 17.09
C ILE A 466 0.21 -13.83 17.84
N LYS A 467 0.61 -12.61 17.44
CA LYS A 467 0.09 -11.34 17.97
C LYS A 467 -1.29 -11.03 17.39
N SER A 468 -1.44 -11.15 16.08
CA SER A 468 -2.70 -11.01 15.36
C SER A 468 -2.60 -11.74 14.01
N TRP A 469 -3.72 -11.95 13.35
CA TRP A 469 -3.75 -12.55 12.01
C TRP A 469 -4.99 -12.10 11.25
N VAL A 470 -4.94 -12.23 9.93
CA VAL A 470 -6.01 -11.89 8.99
C VAL A 470 -6.53 -13.19 8.39
N PRO A 471 -7.86 -13.42 8.39
CA PRO A 471 -8.90 -12.49 8.81
C PRO A 471 -9.10 -12.33 10.32
N GLY A 472 -8.54 -13.20 11.16
CA GLY A 472 -8.82 -13.17 12.60
C GLY A 472 -10.21 -13.73 12.93
N ASP A 473 -10.56 -13.71 14.22
CA ASP A 473 -11.82 -14.32 14.69
C ASP A 473 -13.04 -13.41 14.44
N ASP A 474 -12.87 -12.09 14.55
CA ASP A 474 -13.96 -11.10 14.52
C ASP A 474 -14.11 -10.34 13.19
N ASN A 475 -13.26 -10.60 12.19
CA ASN A 475 -13.19 -9.81 10.96
C ASN A 475 -13.24 -10.66 9.66
N GLN A 476 -13.73 -11.89 9.75
CA GLN A 476 -13.86 -12.80 8.60
C GLN A 476 -14.81 -12.27 7.52
N ASP A 477 -15.79 -11.47 7.93
CA ASP A 477 -16.73 -10.75 7.07
C ASP A 477 -16.07 -9.65 6.21
N LYS A 478 -14.82 -9.27 6.53
CA LYS A 478 -14.03 -8.26 5.82
C LYS A 478 -12.96 -8.90 4.92
N PHE A 479 -13.15 -10.15 4.53
CA PHE A 479 -12.26 -10.92 3.68
C PHE A 479 -12.90 -11.21 2.32
N ARG A 480 -12.10 -11.22 1.24
CA ARG A 480 -12.57 -11.48 -0.13
C ARG A 480 -11.77 -12.61 -0.80
N PRO A 481 -12.30 -13.22 -1.88
CA PRO A 481 -11.63 -14.29 -2.63
C PRO A 481 -10.15 -14.07 -2.97
N GLY A 482 -9.76 -12.82 -3.26
CA GLY A 482 -8.38 -12.47 -3.63
C GLY A 482 -7.45 -12.08 -2.47
N ASP A 483 -7.92 -12.13 -1.22
CA ASP A 483 -7.15 -11.66 -0.07
C ASP A 483 -6.19 -12.73 0.48
N PRO A 484 -4.98 -12.33 0.91
CA PRO A 484 -4.03 -13.23 1.55
C PRO A 484 -4.40 -13.48 3.03
N VAL A 485 -4.08 -14.67 3.54
CA VAL A 485 -4.08 -14.93 4.99
C VAL A 485 -2.75 -14.43 5.54
N ILE A 486 -2.78 -13.49 6.48
CA ILE A 486 -1.58 -12.84 7.03
C ILE A 486 -1.44 -13.18 8.51
N VAL A 487 -0.24 -13.55 8.96
CA VAL A 487 0.04 -13.87 10.36
C VAL A 487 1.14 -12.94 10.88
N TYR A 488 0.86 -12.24 11.97
CA TYR A 488 1.81 -11.36 12.64
C TYR A 488 2.34 -12.06 13.89
N PHE A 489 3.63 -12.39 13.91
CA PHE A 489 4.29 -13.02 15.05
C PHE A 489 4.73 -11.99 16.09
N SER A 490 4.99 -12.44 17.32
CA SER A 490 5.53 -11.59 18.39
C SER A 490 6.90 -11.01 18.07
N GLU A 491 7.67 -11.76 17.29
CA GLU A 491 9.05 -11.47 16.89
C GLU A 491 9.35 -12.10 15.51
N PRO A 492 10.49 -11.76 14.87
CA PRO A 492 10.91 -12.38 13.62
C PRO A 492 11.17 -13.88 13.72
N VAL A 493 10.87 -14.61 12.64
CA VAL A 493 11.08 -16.07 12.55
C VAL A 493 12.16 -16.42 11.53
N LEU A 494 12.80 -17.58 11.70
CA LEU A 494 13.85 -18.07 10.79
C LEU A 494 13.25 -18.44 9.42
N PRO A 495 13.73 -17.85 8.31
CA PRO A 495 13.25 -18.18 6.96
C PRO A 495 13.35 -19.68 6.64
N GLY A 496 14.43 -20.34 7.05
CA GLY A 496 14.64 -21.77 6.84
C GLY A 496 13.61 -22.67 7.54
N SER A 497 12.93 -22.17 8.57
CA SER A 497 11.82 -22.86 9.25
C SER A 497 10.46 -22.66 8.56
N VAL A 498 10.37 -21.69 7.65
CA VAL A 498 9.17 -21.35 6.88
C VAL A 498 9.28 -21.99 5.49
N SER A 499 8.83 -23.23 5.38
CA SER A 499 8.83 -24.03 4.16
C SER A 499 7.41 -24.39 3.74
N ARG A 500 7.26 -25.03 2.58
CA ARG A 500 5.95 -25.55 2.14
C ARG A 500 5.41 -26.65 3.07
N GLU A 501 6.28 -27.29 3.83
CA GLU A 501 5.90 -28.32 4.80
C GLU A 501 5.49 -27.74 6.16
N SER A 502 5.88 -26.50 6.46
CA SER A 502 5.47 -25.81 7.70
C SER A 502 4.17 -25.03 7.57
N ILE A 503 3.65 -24.85 6.35
CA ILE A 503 2.43 -24.11 6.06
C ILE A 503 1.50 -24.96 5.20
N SER A 504 0.33 -25.31 5.72
CA SER A 504 -0.73 -25.97 4.94
C SER A 504 -2.03 -25.18 5.07
N LEU A 505 -2.61 -24.81 3.94
CA LEU A 505 -3.98 -24.30 3.88
C LEU A 505 -4.92 -25.43 3.48
N ILE A 506 -5.91 -25.74 4.32
CA ILE A 506 -6.88 -26.80 4.08
C ILE A 506 -8.23 -26.15 3.80
N LYS A 507 -8.90 -26.56 2.72
CA LYS A 507 -10.29 -26.21 2.39
C LYS A 507 -11.16 -27.46 2.48
N ASP A 508 -12.15 -27.50 3.37
CA ASP A 508 -13.08 -28.62 3.53
C ASP A 508 -12.38 -30.00 3.64
N GLY A 509 -11.21 -30.04 4.29
CA GLY A 509 -10.39 -31.24 4.44
C GLY A 509 -9.41 -31.54 3.29
N VAL A 510 -9.31 -30.68 2.27
CA VAL A 510 -8.40 -30.80 1.12
C VAL A 510 -7.35 -29.70 1.13
N GLU A 511 -6.08 -30.07 1.11
CA GLU A 511 -4.96 -29.12 1.03
C GLU A 511 -4.97 -28.33 -0.28
N GLN A 512 -4.76 -27.02 -0.18
CA GLN A 512 -4.74 -26.07 -1.28
C GLN A 512 -3.31 -25.66 -1.63
N PRO A 513 -2.99 -25.49 -2.92
CA PRO A 513 -1.72 -24.94 -3.33
C PRO A 513 -1.60 -23.47 -2.87
N ILE A 514 -0.45 -23.13 -2.29
CA ILE A 514 -0.16 -21.78 -1.80
C ILE A 514 1.16 -21.24 -2.34
N THR A 515 1.28 -19.92 -2.31
CA THR A 515 2.54 -19.18 -2.28
C THR A 515 2.65 -18.46 -0.94
N HIS A 516 3.86 -18.18 -0.48
CA HIS A 516 4.08 -17.42 0.75
C HIS A 516 5.24 -16.45 0.61
N SER A 517 5.21 -15.36 1.38
CA SER A 517 6.33 -14.46 1.62
C SER A 517 6.48 -14.26 3.13
N LEU A 518 7.71 -14.03 3.57
CA LEU A 518 8.05 -13.74 4.96
C LEU A 518 8.76 -12.39 5.00
N ASN A 519 8.23 -11.47 5.79
CA ASN A 519 8.78 -10.14 5.99
C ASN A 519 9.06 -9.95 7.49
N GLY A 520 10.22 -10.44 7.94
CA GLY A 520 10.60 -10.48 9.35
C GLY A 520 9.63 -11.29 10.23
N SER A 521 8.70 -10.61 10.88
CA SER A 521 7.68 -11.22 11.76
C SER A 521 6.30 -11.37 11.10
N VAL A 522 6.19 -11.07 9.80
CA VAL A 522 4.92 -11.12 9.06
C VAL A 522 4.97 -12.20 7.99
N LEU A 523 4.11 -13.21 8.13
CA LEU A 523 3.93 -14.28 7.13
C LEU A 523 2.68 -14.01 6.32
N SER A 524 2.82 -13.86 5.00
CA SER A 524 1.70 -13.73 4.05
C SER A 524 1.52 -15.03 3.28
N VAL A 525 0.33 -15.62 3.31
CA VAL A 525 -0.02 -16.87 2.63
C VAL A 525 -1.10 -16.58 1.59
N ARG A 526 -0.75 -16.81 0.32
CA ARG A 526 -1.65 -16.62 -0.82
C ARG A 526 -2.05 -17.96 -1.45
N PRO A 527 -3.33 -18.33 -1.39
CA PRO A 527 -3.86 -19.44 -2.18
C PRO A 527 -3.61 -19.22 -3.68
N ALA A 528 -3.30 -20.29 -4.42
CA ALA A 528 -3.12 -20.19 -5.88
C ALA A 528 -4.46 -20.02 -6.63
N SER A 529 -5.55 -20.48 -6.04
CA SER A 529 -6.93 -20.25 -6.50
C SER A 529 -7.62 -19.29 -5.53
N PRO A 530 -8.49 -18.37 -5.98
CA PRO A 530 -9.24 -17.50 -5.09
C PRO A 530 -10.00 -18.28 -4.02
N LEU A 531 -10.08 -17.72 -2.81
CA LEU A 531 -10.90 -18.26 -1.72
C LEU A 531 -12.38 -18.23 -2.12
N GLU A 532 -13.14 -19.18 -1.59
CA GLU A 532 -14.56 -19.36 -1.92
C GLU A 532 -15.44 -19.00 -0.71
N HIS A 533 -16.56 -18.34 -1.00
CA HIS A 533 -17.62 -18.02 -0.02
C HIS A 533 -18.24 -19.31 0.54
N GLY A 534 -18.51 -19.35 1.85
CA GLY A 534 -19.17 -20.48 2.53
C GLY A 534 -18.31 -21.76 2.67
N ALA A 535 -17.06 -21.75 2.21
CA ALA A 535 -16.13 -22.86 2.40
C ALA A 535 -15.34 -22.70 3.70
N HIS A 536 -15.11 -23.81 4.40
CA HIS A 536 -14.32 -23.79 5.64
C HIS A 536 -12.83 -23.95 5.34
N TYR A 537 -12.02 -23.01 5.82
CA TYR A 537 -10.57 -23.03 5.70
C TYR A 537 -9.88 -23.20 7.04
N SER A 538 -8.75 -23.90 7.04
CA SER A 538 -7.85 -24.03 8.17
C SER A 538 -6.41 -23.77 7.71
N LEU A 539 -5.75 -22.75 8.26
CA LEU A 539 -4.31 -22.55 8.12
C LEU A 539 -3.59 -23.28 9.26
N LEU A 540 -2.77 -24.26 8.91
CA LEU A 540 -1.91 -25.00 9.84
C LEU A 540 -0.49 -24.48 9.74
N LEU A 541 0.09 -24.08 10.88
CA LEU A 541 1.51 -23.74 10.97
C LEU A 541 2.23 -24.77 11.86
N ASN A 542 3.39 -25.27 11.43
CA ASN A 542 4.13 -26.28 12.20
C ASN A 542 5.64 -26.17 11.98
N GLY A 543 6.43 -26.24 13.05
CA GLY A 543 7.89 -26.25 12.93
C GLY A 543 8.52 -24.89 12.60
N ILE A 544 7.75 -23.81 12.60
CA ILE A 544 8.26 -22.42 12.54
C ILE A 544 9.03 -22.12 13.81
N GLN A 545 10.21 -21.52 13.68
CA GLN A 545 11.10 -21.18 14.78
C GLN A 545 11.47 -19.71 14.78
N ASP A 546 11.69 -19.12 15.96
CA ASP A 546 12.33 -17.81 16.08
C ASP A 546 13.84 -17.88 15.76
N LEU A 547 14.51 -16.73 15.79
CA LEU A 547 15.95 -16.62 15.52
C LEU A 547 16.84 -17.39 16.52
N ALA A 548 16.32 -17.71 17.71
CA ALA A 548 16.99 -18.47 18.76
C ALA A 548 16.70 -19.98 18.69
N GLY A 549 15.83 -20.42 17.78
CA GLY A 549 15.46 -21.81 17.54
C GLY A 549 14.30 -22.32 18.40
N HIS A 550 13.57 -21.46 19.12
CA HIS A 550 12.37 -21.90 19.82
C HIS A 550 11.21 -22.04 18.84
N SER A 551 10.45 -23.13 18.96
CA SER A 551 9.38 -23.43 18.03
C SER A 551 8.06 -22.76 18.44
N LEU A 552 7.37 -22.19 17.46
CA LEU A 552 5.96 -21.80 17.56
C LEU A 552 5.12 -23.02 17.95
N ALA A 553 4.18 -22.83 18.88
CA ALA A 553 3.17 -23.84 19.16
C ALA A 553 2.30 -24.03 17.91
N ALA A 554 2.27 -25.24 17.34
CA ALA A 554 1.62 -25.54 16.05
C ALA A 554 0.12 -25.17 16.04
N PRO A 555 -0.26 -23.96 15.60
CA PRO A 555 -1.62 -23.46 15.68
C PRO A 555 -2.42 -23.92 14.46
N GLN A 556 -3.74 -23.99 14.66
CA GLN A 556 -4.72 -24.12 13.59
C GLN A 556 -5.59 -22.86 13.63
N LEU A 557 -5.60 -22.11 12.52
CA LEU A 557 -6.37 -20.88 12.38
C LEU A 557 -7.52 -21.15 11.41
N ASP A 558 -8.73 -21.22 11.93
CA ASP A 558 -9.93 -21.56 11.17
C ASP A 558 -10.66 -20.29 10.73
N PHE A 559 -11.05 -20.22 9.46
CA PHE A 559 -11.84 -19.12 8.94
C PHE A 559 -12.78 -19.53 7.80
N GLU A 560 -13.78 -18.70 7.55
CA GLU A 560 -14.76 -18.86 6.48
C GLU A 560 -15.14 -17.47 5.94
N LEU A 561 -15.23 -17.34 4.62
CA LEU A 561 -15.76 -16.12 3.99
C LEU A 561 -17.29 -16.13 4.11
N PRO A 562 -17.96 -14.96 4.21
CA PRO A 562 -19.42 -14.89 4.26
C PRO A 562 -20.09 -15.77 3.21
N PRO A 563 -21.05 -16.62 3.59
CA PRO A 563 -21.66 -17.55 2.67
C PRO A 563 -22.50 -16.82 1.62
N THR A 564 -22.49 -17.36 0.40
CA THR A 564 -23.32 -16.91 -0.73
C THR A 564 -23.88 -18.13 -1.44
N LEU A 565 -24.68 -17.95 -2.49
CA LEU A 565 -25.08 -19.08 -3.34
C LEU A 565 -23.85 -19.82 -3.89
N ASP A 566 -23.96 -21.14 -4.00
CA ASP A 566 -22.88 -22.00 -4.48
C ASP A 566 -22.43 -21.60 -5.90
N GLY A 567 -21.12 -21.43 -6.06
CA GLY A 567 -20.48 -21.13 -7.35
C GLY A 567 -20.31 -19.63 -7.62
N THR A 568 -19.87 -19.30 -8.84
CA THR A 568 -19.69 -17.92 -9.27
C THR A 568 -21.04 -17.34 -9.75
N PRO A 569 -21.35 -16.07 -9.42
CA PRO A 569 -22.48 -15.34 -10.02
C PRO A 569 -22.52 -15.48 -11.55
N ALA A 570 -23.66 -15.94 -12.06
CA ALA A 570 -23.86 -16.23 -13.49
C ALA A 570 -25.05 -15.47 -14.09
N ASP A 571 -25.74 -14.66 -13.30
CA ASP A 571 -26.92 -13.88 -13.66
C ASP A 571 -26.63 -12.36 -13.68
N GLN A 572 -25.53 -11.91 -13.07
CA GLN A 572 -25.06 -10.52 -13.08
C GLN A 572 -23.66 -10.41 -13.71
N SER A 573 -23.54 -9.60 -14.76
CA SER A 573 -22.24 -9.27 -15.35
C SER A 573 -21.38 -8.44 -14.40
N PRO A 574 -20.04 -8.60 -14.40
CA PRO A 574 -19.18 -7.75 -13.60
C PRO A 574 -19.25 -6.30 -14.08
N ILE A 575 -19.16 -5.34 -13.16
CA ILE A 575 -19.02 -3.91 -13.44
C ILE A 575 -17.69 -3.39 -12.91
N ALA A 576 -17.16 -2.34 -13.53
CA ALA A 576 -16.08 -1.56 -12.92
C ALA A 576 -16.68 -0.65 -11.84
N LEU A 577 -16.18 -0.74 -10.61
CA LEU A 577 -16.61 0.12 -9.49
C LEU A 577 -15.75 1.38 -9.39
N THR A 578 -14.45 1.25 -9.67
CA THR A 578 -13.48 2.36 -9.73
C THR A 578 -12.57 2.21 -10.94
N THR A 579 -12.17 3.35 -11.51
CA THR A 579 -11.18 3.46 -12.57
C THR A 579 -10.26 4.63 -12.27
N LEU A 580 -8.99 4.38 -12.02
CA LEU A 580 -7.98 5.38 -11.70
C LEU A 580 -6.93 5.42 -12.81
N PRO A 581 -6.81 6.51 -13.58
CA PRO A 581 -7.69 7.69 -13.62
C PRO A 581 -8.94 7.46 -14.47
N GLY A 582 -10.01 8.23 -14.24
CA GLY A 582 -11.18 8.26 -15.12
C GLY A 582 -12.50 8.02 -14.38
N PHE A 583 -13.56 7.69 -15.13
CA PHE A 583 -14.88 7.39 -14.58
C PHE A 583 -15.39 6.03 -15.09
N PRO A 584 -15.93 5.16 -14.21
CA PRO A 584 -16.23 3.75 -14.53
C PRO A 584 -17.49 3.51 -15.38
N CYS A 585 -17.68 4.23 -16.49
CA CYS A 585 -18.77 4.00 -17.44
C CYS A 585 -18.31 4.20 -18.91
N ALA A 586 -18.95 3.52 -19.85
CA ALA A 586 -18.83 3.84 -21.27
C ALA A 586 -19.37 5.26 -21.54
N LYS A 587 -18.68 6.06 -22.36
CA LYS A 587 -19.05 7.46 -22.61
C LYS A 587 -19.62 7.72 -23.99
N GLY A 588 -20.60 8.63 -24.05
CA GLY A 588 -21.05 9.29 -25.26
C GLY A 588 -20.62 10.76 -25.28
N SER A 589 -20.65 11.40 -26.45
CA SER A 589 -20.41 12.85 -26.60
C SER A 589 -19.06 13.34 -26.07
N VAL A 590 -17.98 12.59 -26.32
CA VAL A 590 -16.61 12.95 -25.91
C VAL A 590 -16.15 14.24 -26.61
N ASP A 591 -15.57 15.18 -25.85
CA ASP A 591 -14.97 16.41 -26.38
C ASP A 591 -13.68 16.75 -25.63
N THR A 592 -12.58 16.13 -26.07
CA THR A 592 -11.26 16.33 -25.45
C THR A 592 -10.71 17.74 -25.66
N THR A 593 -11.21 18.49 -26.65
CA THR A 593 -10.74 19.85 -26.95
C THR A 593 -11.18 20.86 -25.90
N HIS A 594 -12.29 20.58 -25.22
CA HIS A 594 -12.80 21.37 -24.11
C HIS A 594 -12.56 20.69 -22.75
N GLY A 595 -11.71 19.65 -22.69
CA GLY A 595 -11.32 19.01 -21.43
C GLY A 595 -12.35 18.03 -20.86
N HIS A 596 -13.27 17.50 -21.67
CA HIS A 596 -14.31 16.59 -21.21
C HIS A 596 -14.27 15.22 -21.91
N GLN A 597 -14.42 14.16 -21.13
CA GLN A 597 -14.54 12.79 -21.64
C GLN A 597 -15.98 12.35 -21.92
N GLY A 598 -16.93 13.30 -21.98
CA GLY A 598 -18.33 13.06 -22.32
C GLY A 598 -19.23 12.77 -21.12
N GLN A 599 -20.34 12.08 -21.35
CA GLN A 599 -21.32 11.65 -20.34
C GLN A 599 -21.44 10.14 -20.35
N CYS A 600 -21.88 9.52 -19.24
CA CYS A 600 -22.17 8.09 -19.23
C CYS A 600 -23.26 7.74 -20.26
N SER A 601 -22.96 6.76 -21.10
CA SER A 601 -23.88 6.26 -22.13
C SER A 601 -25.15 5.74 -21.47
N GLY A 602 -26.31 6.13 -22.00
CA GLY A 602 -27.61 5.83 -21.40
C GLY A 602 -28.11 6.85 -20.37
N GLY A 603 -27.28 7.81 -19.95
CA GLY A 603 -27.66 8.94 -19.08
C GLY A 603 -28.52 10.01 -19.79
N LYS A 604 -28.87 11.08 -19.07
CA LYS A 604 -29.57 12.23 -19.68
C LYS A 604 -28.56 13.15 -20.37
N VAL A 605 -29.03 13.86 -21.39
CA VAL A 605 -28.22 14.92 -22.05
C VAL A 605 -27.88 16.08 -21.11
N SER A 606 -28.64 16.24 -20.03
CA SER A 606 -28.43 17.23 -18.98
C SER A 606 -27.51 16.76 -17.85
N ASP A 607 -27.01 15.51 -17.90
CA ASP A 607 -26.03 15.02 -16.92
C ASP A 607 -24.76 15.86 -16.99
N ASP A 608 -23.97 15.86 -15.91
CA ASP A 608 -22.71 16.58 -15.87
C ASP A 608 -21.73 16.01 -16.91
N LEU A 609 -20.96 16.91 -17.54
CA LEU A 609 -19.84 16.51 -18.39
C LEU A 609 -18.68 16.03 -17.51
N LEU A 610 -18.24 14.80 -17.73
CA LEU A 610 -17.10 14.23 -16.99
C LEU A 610 -15.81 14.93 -17.44
N PRO A 611 -15.00 15.49 -16.53
CA PRO A 611 -13.72 16.10 -16.87
C PRO A 611 -12.69 15.05 -17.29
N ILE A 612 -11.65 15.50 -17.99
CA ILE A 612 -10.40 14.74 -18.14
C ILE A 612 -9.57 14.95 -16.86
N PRO A 613 -9.40 13.93 -16.00
CA PRO A 613 -8.61 14.08 -14.78
C PRO A 613 -7.11 14.26 -15.09
N SER A 614 -6.44 14.96 -14.19
CA SER A 614 -4.99 14.89 -14.07
C SER A 614 -4.58 13.59 -13.38
N HIS A 615 -3.50 12.97 -13.84
CA HIS A 615 -2.97 11.73 -13.27
C HIS A 615 -1.46 11.82 -13.09
N PRO A 616 -0.90 11.59 -11.89
CA PRO A 616 0.54 11.68 -11.69
C PRO A 616 1.30 10.68 -12.57
N GLY A 617 2.33 11.15 -13.28
CA GLY A 617 3.08 10.36 -14.26
C GLY A 617 3.75 9.12 -13.68
N ASN A 618 3.99 9.10 -12.36
CA ASN A 618 4.57 7.96 -11.66
C ASN A 618 3.52 6.95 -11.13
N GLN A 619 2.23 7.21 -11.25
CA GLN A 619 1.18 6.33 -10.75
C GLN A 619 0.67 5.36 -11.82
N PRO A 620 0.35 4.11 -11.45
CA PRO A 620 -0.21 3.14 -12.39
C PRO A 620 -1.66 3.49 -12.76
N ILE A 621 -2.15 2.91 -13.86
CA ILE A 621 -3.59 2.86 -14.14
C ILE A 621 -4.17 1.67 -13.37
N THR A 622 -5.27 1.85 -12.64
CA THR A 622 -5.93 0.80 -11.85
C THR A 622 -7.41 0.72 -12.16
N VAL A 623 -7.95 -0.49 -12.29
CA VAL A 623 -9.40 -0.72 -12.41
C VAL A 623 -9.80 -1.80 -11.42
N ARG A 624 -10.91 -1.59 -10.70
CA ARG A 624 -11.44 -2.57 -9.75
C ARG A 624 -12.86 -2.95 -10.07
N PHE A 625 -13.13 -4.25 -10.04
CA PHE A 625 -14.36 -4.87 -10.50
C PHE A 625 -15.23 -5.31 -9.32
N SER A 626 -16.53 -5.44 -9.57
CA SER A 626 -17.49 -5.95 -8.56
C SER A 626 -17.29 -7.44 -8.27
N GLN A 627 -17.02 -8.24 -9.30
CA GLN A 627 -16.87 -9.69 -9.24
C GLN A 627 -15.52 -10.16 -9.79
N ASP A 628 -15.24 -11.45 -9.62
CA ASP A 628 -14.01 -12.09 -10.09
C ASP A 628 -13.97 -12.17 -11.63
N ILE A 629 -12.88 -11.64 -12.19
CA ILE A 629 -12.55 -11.60 -13.61
C ILE A 629 -11.65 -12.77 -13.97
N ASP A 630 -11.89 -13.39 -15.12
CA ASP A 630 -10.94 -14.34 -15.71
C ASP A 630 -9.73 -13.54 -16.24
N PRO A 631 -8.55 -13.62 -15.59
CA PRO A 631 -7.39 -12.82 -15.96
C PRO A 631 -6.91 -13.13 -17.39
N THR A 632 -7.21 -14.32 -17.93
CA THR A 632 -6.83 -14.69 -19.30
C THR A 632 -7.59 -13.90 -20.37
N THR A 633 -8.68 -13.23 -19.99
CA THR A 633 -9.47 -12.39 -20.88
C THR A 633 -9.01 -10.93 -20.92
N ILE A 634 -8.08 -10.52 -20.05
CA ILE A 634 -7.46 -9.19 -20.07
C ILE A 634 -6.14 -9.29 -20.85
N VAL A 635 -6.20 -8.93 -22.14
CA VAL A 635 -5.10 -9.08 -23.09
C VAL A 635 -4.72 -7.71 -23.64
N THR A 636 -3.47 -7.31 -23.41
CA THR A 636 -2.91 -6.04 -23.90
C THR A 636 -2.90 -6.00 -25.43
N GLY A 637 -3.40 -4.92 -26.01
CA GLY A 637 -3.57 -4.76 -27.47
C GLY A 637 -4.89 -5.34 -28.02
N ASP A 638 -5.63 -6.13 -27.24
CA ASP A 638 -6.88 -6.77 -27.67
C ASP A 638 -8.08 -6.31 -26.83
N SER A 639 -8.19 -6.77 -25.58
CA SER A 639 -9.27 -6.34 -24.67
C SER A 639 -8.88 -5.15 -23.79
N LEU A 640 -7.59 -4.81 -23.71
CA LEU A 640 -7.06 -3.60 -23.09
C LEU A 640 -6.11 -2.88 -24.06
N THR A 641 -6.37 -1.62 -24.38
CA THR A 641 -5.45 -0.78 -25.17
C THR A 641 -5.14 0.52 -24.45
N ILE A 642 -3.95 1.07 -24.69
CA ILE A 642 -3.50 2.37 -24.18
C ILE A 642 -2.94 3.15 -25.36
N GLU A 643 -3.33 4.41 -25.48
CA GLU A 643 -2.91 5.29 -26.56
C GLU A 643 -2.53 6.67 -26.01
N SER A 644 -1.50 7.30 -26.58
CA SER A 644 -1.10 8.69 -26.38
C SER A 644 -1.65 9.55 -27.52
N LEU A 645 -1.97 10.82 -27.24
CA LEU A 645 -2.30 11.80 -28.27
C LEU A 645 -1.01 12.47 -28.76
N GLU A 646 -0.63 12.20 -30.00
CA GLU A 646 0.60 12.69 -30.64
C GLU A 646 0.24 13.40 -31.94
N ASP A 647 0.69 14.66 -32.11
CA ASP A 647 0.40 15.48 -33.31
C ASP A 647 -1.08 15.56 -33.70
N GLY A 648 -1.99 15.39 -32.73
CA GLY A 648 -3.44 15.40 -32.93
C GLY A 648 -4.06 14.06 -33.34
N GLU A 649 -3.27 12.99 -33.43
CA GLU A 649 -3.73 11.62 -33.69
C GLU A 649 -3.44 10.71 -32.49
N TRP A 650 -4.28 9.68 -32.30
CA TRP A 650 -4.06 8.69 -31.25
C TRP A 650 -3.08 7.63 -31.73
N ALA A 651 -1.95 7.50 -31.02
CA ALA A 651 -0.92 6.52 -31.27
C ALA A 651 -0.94 5.45 -30.16
N PRO A 652 -0.84 4.14 -30.49
CA PRO A 652 -0.79 3.10 -29.48
C PRO A 652 0.51 3.15 -28.67
N VAL A 653 0.41 3.11 -27.35
CA VAL A 653 1.53 2.86 -26.45
C VAL A 653 1.91 1.38 -26.60
N ALA A 654 3.18 1.09 -26.87
CA ALA A 654 3.61 -0.27 -27.12
C ALA A 654 3.41 -1.14 -25.87
N THR A 655 2.97 -2.39 -26.02
CA THR A 655 2.78 -3.32 -24.89
C THR A 655 4.08 -3.66 -24.16
N THR A 656 5.23 -3.31 -24.73
CA THR A 656 6.56 -3.41 -24.09
C THR A 656 6.88 -2.23 -23.19
N GLU A 657 6.07 -1.16 -23.21
CA GLU A 657 6.26 0.07 -22.42
C GLU A 657 5.44 0.07 -21.12
N TYR A 658 4.77 -1.04 -20.79
CA TYR A 658 4.08 -1.23 -19.52
C TYR A 658 3.93 -2.71 -19.16
N ILE A 659 3.72 -3.01 -17.88
CA ILE A 659 3.35 -4.34 -17.39
C ILE A 659 1.92 -4.30 -16.86
N LEU A 660 1.11 -5.27 -17.30
CA LEU A 660 -0.22 -5.56 -16.76
C LEU A 660 -0.11 -6.60 -15.65
N GLN A 661 -0.62 -6.26 -14.47
CA GLN A 661 -0.85 -7.18 -13.36
C GLN A 661 -2.35 -7.32 -13.12
N THR A 662 -2.83 -8.55 -12.93
CA THR A 662 -4.25 -8.85 -12.73
C THR A 662 -4.42 -9.64 -11.44
N GLY A 663 -5.42 -9.28 -10.63
CA GLY A 663 -5.95 -10.11 -9.56
C GLY A 663 -7.44 -10.41 -9.79
N PRO A 664 -8.10 -11.18 -8.89
CA PRO A 664 -9.48 -11.59 -9.11
C PRO A 664 -10.44 -10.43 -9.39
N ARG A 665 -10.39 -9.35 -8.62
CA ARG A 665 -11.27 -8.18 -8.78
C ARG A 665 -10.55 -6.89 -9.14
N HIS A 666 -9.35 -6.94 -9.72
CA HIS A 666 -8.64 -5.73 -10.13
C HIS A 666 -7.61 -5.98 -11.23
N MET A 667 -7.23 -4.90 -11.91
CA MET A 667 -6.03 -4.87 -12.75
C MET A 667 -5.23 -3.58 -12.51
N VAL A 668 -3.92 -3.66 -12.68
CA VAL A 668 -2.95 -2.58 -12.50
C VAL A 668 -2.03 -2.55 -13.71
N VAL A 669 -1.90 -1.41 -14.36
CA VAL A 669 -0.93 -1.18 -15.44
C VAL A 669 0.16 -0.24 -14.94
N THR A 670 1.36 -0.78 -14.77
CA THR A 670 2.54 0.00 -14.37
C THR A 670 3.37 0.32 -15.61
N PRO A 671 3.65 1.60 -15.90
CA PRO A 671 4.41 1.96 -17.08
C PRO A 671 5.92 1.72 -16.86
N MET A 672 6.67 1.48 -17.93
CA MET A 672 8.12 1.27 -17.89
C MET A 672 8.85 2.55 -17.50
N VAL A 673 8.49 3.66 -18.16
CA VAL A 673 8.86 5.04 -17.81
C VAL A 673 7.58 5.75 -17.36
N GLY A 674 7.68 6.76 -16.50
CA GLY A 674 6.49 7.52 -16.10
C GLY A 674 5.76 8.11 -17.32
N TRP A 675 4.44 8.28 -17.20
CA TRP A 675 3.63 8.93 -18.25
C TRP A 675 4.16 10.35 -18.51
N ASP A 676 4.24 10.75 -19.79
CA ASP A 676 4.87 12.01 -20.19
C ASP A 676 4.04 13.21 -19.76
N GLU A 677 4.63 14.09 -18.94
CA GLU A 677 3.95 15.28 -18.41
C GLU A 677 3.31 16.13 -19.51
N GLY A 678 2.03 16.48 -19.34
CA GLY A 678 1.25 17.28 -20.28
C GLY A 678 0.67 16.49 -21.46
N THR A 679 1.06 15.23 -21.64
CA THR A 679 0.51 14.37 -22.70
C THR A 679 -0.88 13.86 -22.28
N LEU A 680 -1.80 13.90 -23.24
CA LEU A 680 -3.13 13.32 -23.09
C LEU A 680 -3.08 11.84 -23.48
N TYR A 681 -3.50 10.98 -22.57
CA TYR A 681 -3.60 9.54 -22.78
C TYR A 681 -5.06 9.09 -22.75
N ARG A 682 -5.33 7.94 -23.36
CA ARG A 682 -6.56 7.18 -23.14
C ARG A 682 -6.26 5.71 -22.97
N TYR A 683 -7.09 5.03 -22.18
CA TYR A 683 -7.11 3.57 -22.13
C TYR A 683 -8.52 3.05 -22.32
N THR A 684 -8.63 1.91 -23.00
CA THR A 684 -9.91 1.32 -23.40
C THR A 684 -10.03 -0.10 -22.87
N LEU A 685 -11.11 -0.36 -22.13
CA LEU A 685 -11.53 -1.70 -21.72
C LEU A 685 -12.53 -2.26 -22.73
N ASN A 686 -12.36 -3.53 -23.09
CA ASN A 686 -13.07 -4.23 -24.15
C ASN A 686 -12.80 -3.67 -25.56
N ALA A 687 -11.54 -3.33 -25.88
CA ALA A 687 -11.22 -2.61 -27.12
C ALA A 687 -11.59 -3.37 -28.42
N ASN A 688 -11.30 -4.67 -28.49
CA ASN A 688 -11.68 -5.54 -29.61
C ASN A 688 -12.48 -6.78 -29.14
N SER A 689 -12.16 -7.29 -27.96
CA SER A 689 -12.79 -8.46 -27.34
C SER A 689 -13.25 -8.15 -25.91
N PRO A 690 -14.35 -8.75 -25.43
CA PRO A 690 -14.83 -8.50 -24.06
C PRO A 690 -13.94 -9.18 -23.02
N ILE A 691 -13.57 -8.42 -21.99
CA ILE A 691 -13.13 -8.89 -20.67
C ILE A 691 -14.31 -9.62 -20.03
N ARG A 692 -14.06 -10.73 -19.32
CA ARG A 692 -15.13 -11.58 -18.79
C ARG A 692 -14.93 -11.97 -17.33
N SER A 693 -16.02 -12.19 -16.61
CA SER A 693 -15.99 -12.87 -15.31
C SER A 693 -15.53 -14.32 -15.45
N VAL A 694 -15.19 -14.96 -14.34
CA VAL A 694 -14.91 -16.40 -14.30
C VAL A 694 -16.14 -17.26 -14.67
N ALA A 695 -17.36 -16.69 -14.58
CA ALA A 695 -18.59 -17.27 -15.12
C ALA A 695 -18.80 -17.01 -16.63
N ASN A 696 -17.79 -16.47 -17.32
CA ASN A 696 -17.79 -16.17 -18.76
C ASN A 696 -18.80 -15.07 -19.20
N LEU A 697 -19.25 -14.22 -18.27
CA LEU A 697 -20.10 -13.06 -18.58
C LEU A 697 -19.23 -11.85 -18.99
N PRO A 698 -19.61 -11.06 -20.00
CA PRO A 698 -18.84 -9.89 -20.42
C PRO A 698 -18.87 -8.78 -19.36
N LEU A 699 -17.81 -7.97 -19.29
CA LEU A 699 -17.81 -6.74 -18.48
C LEU A 699 -18.91 -5.78 -18.94
N GLN A 700 -19.82 -5.44 -18.03
CA GLN A 700 -20.90 -4.50 -18.26
C GLN A 700 -20.39 -3.06 -18.16
N THR A 701 -19.94 -2.54 -19.30
CA THR A 701 -19.42 -1.18 -19.45
C THR A 701 -20.53 -0.13 -19.61
N GLU A 702 -21.69 -0.54 -20.12
CA GLU A 702 -22.89 0.29 -20.27
C GLU A 702 -23.86 -0.01 -19.13
N ILE A 703 -23.72 0.73 -18.04
CA ILE A 703 -24.48 0.51 -16.80
C ILE A 703 -25.85 1.21 -16.81
N LEU A 704 -26.06 2.21 -17.67
CA LEU A 704 -27.33 2.94 -17.84
C LEU A 704 -27.99 2.59 -19.17
N THR A 705 -29.28 2.87 -19.32
CA THR A 705 -30.06 2.59 -20.55
C THR A 705 -31.17 3.60 -20.72
N GLN A 706 -31.42 4.18 -21.90
CA GLN A 706 -32.56 5.08 -22.13
C GLN A 706 -33.93 4.38 -22.19
N SER A 707 -33.95 3.07 -22.45
CA SER A 707 -35.14 2.23 -22.37
C SER A 707 -35.18 1.48 -21.03
N THR A 708 -36.31 0.83 -20.74
CA THR A 708 -36.42 -0.12 -19.64
C THR A 708 -35.55 -1.35 -19.93
N ARG A 709 -34.79 -1.80 -18.93
CA ARG A 709 -34.10 -3.10 -18.98
C ARG A 709 -34.94 -4.15 -18.30
N ASP A 710 -34.89 -5.34 -18.86
CA ASP A 710 -35.38 -6.53 -18.19
C ASP A 710 -34.48 -6.83 -16.98
N GLN A 711 -35.05 -6.79 -15.77
CA GLN A 711 -34.34 -7.08 -14.53
C GLN A 711 -33.83 -8.53 -14.45
N ASP A 712 -34.45 -9.44 -15.21
CA ASP A 712 -34.07 -10.85 -15.26
C ASP A 712 -32.92 -11.10 -16.26
N ASN A 713 -32.51 -10.08 -17.02
CA ASN A 713 -31.41 -10.15 -17.98
C ASN A 713 -30.31 -9.13 -17.68
N ARG A 714 -29.38 -9.50 -16.79
CA ARG A 714 -28.24 -8.66 -16.36
C ARG A 714 -26.88 -9.18 -16.86
N THR A 715 -26.90 -10.06 -17.87
CA THR A 715 -25.73 -10.82 -18.37
C THR A 715 -25.07 -10.22 -19.63
N PHE A 716 -25.32 -8.93 -19.91
CA PHE A 716 -24.88 -8.24 -21.12
C PHE A 716 -23.67 -7.32 -20.90
N GLY A 717 -22.89 -7.12 -21.97
CA GLY A 717 -21.82 -6.12 -22.02
C GLY A 717 -22.29 -4.79 -22.63
N GLY A 718 -21.38 -3.87 -22.91
CA GLY A 718 -21.71 -2.60 -23.56
C GLY A 718 -20.69 -2.18 -24.60
N GLN A 719 -20.79 -0.92 -25.05
CA GLN A 719 -19.72 -0.28 -25.82
C GLN A 719 -18.41 -0.21 -25.00
N PRO A 720 -17.24 -0.12 -25.65
CA PRO A 720 -15.97 -0.04 -24.92
C PRO A 720 -15.95 1.09 -23.88
N LEU A 721 -15.39 0.82 -22.70
CA LEU A 721 -15.17 1.83 -21.67
C LEU A 721 -13.84 2.51 -21.96
N VAL A 722 -13.89 3.76 -22.42
CA VAL A 722 -12.70 4.57 -22.73
C VAL A 722 -12.54 5.63 -21.64
N ASN A 723 -11.38 5.68 -20.98
CA ASN A 723 -11.03 6.73 -20.02
C ASN A 723 -9.89 7.58 -20.58
N TYR A 724 -9.97 8.90 -20.37
CA TYR A 724 -8.97 9.87 -20.80
C TYR A 724 -8.31 10.49 -19.57
N PHE A 725 -7.03 10.80 -19.63
CA PHE A 725 -6.32 11.51 -18.56
C PHE A 725 -5.11 12.29 -19.09
N THR A 726 -4.78 13.39 -18.43
CA THR A 726 -3.54 14.14 -18.72
C THR A 726 -2.51 13.81 -17.65
N ALA A 727 -1.34 13.37 -18.08
CA ALA A 727 -0.26 13.07 -17.15
C ALA A 727 0.30 14.37 -16.52
N THR A 728 0.56 14.35 -15.22
CA THR A 728 1.13 15.47 -14.46
C THR A 728 2.40 15.06 -13.73
N LYS A 729 3.07 16.01 -13.09
CA LYS A 729 4.18 15.71 -12.18
C LYS A 729 3.74 14.77 -11.05
N PRO A 730 4.65 13.95 -10.52
CA PRO A 730 4.45 13.21 -9.28
C PRO A 730 3.92 14.11 -8.16
N LEU A 731 2.96 13.59 -7.38
CA LEU A 731 2.53 14.21 -6.12
C LEU A 731 3.57 13.87 -5.05
N ASN A 732 4.05 14.89 -4.34
CA ASN A 732 5.05 14.75 -3.28
C ASN A 732 4.51 15.11 -1.89
N ASP A 733 3.26 15.60 -1.82
CA ASP A 733 2.57 16.13 -0.65
C ASP A 733 1.25 15.37 -0.37
N ARG A 734 0.99 14.29 -1.11
CA ARG A 734 -0.28 13.54 -1.06
C ARG A 734 -0.06 12.04 -1.25
N VAL A 735 -0.90 11.26 -0.58
CA VAL A 735 -0.87 9.78 -0.61
C VAL A 735 -2.19 9.26 -1.19
N ALA A 736 -2.09 8.36 -2.17
CA ALA A 736 -3.26 7.67 -2.71
C ALA A 736 -3.69 6.55 -1.73
N LEU A 737 -4.96 6.56 -1.31
CA LEU A 737 -5.52 5.60 -0.38
C LEU A 737 -6.76 4.94 -1.02
N PRO A 738 -6.62 3.73 -1.58
CA PRO A 738 -7.76 3.00 -2.11
C PRO A 738 -8.53 2.29 -1.01
N LEU A 739 -9.85 2.42 -1.01
CA LEU A 739 -10.75 1.94 0.03
C LEU A 739 -11.74 0.91 -0.51
N ARG A 740 -11.90 -0.18 0.24
CA ARG A 740 -12.82 -1.28 -0.09
C ARG A 740 -14.05 -1.22 0.79
N ASN A 741 -15.22 -1.42 0.19
CA ASN A 741 -16.47 -1.44 0.90
C ASN A 741 -16.72 -2.83 1.51
N LEU A 742 -16.44 -3.01 2.79
CA LEU A 742 -16.49 -4.30 3.51
C LEU A 742 -16.84 -4.07 4.98
N PRO A 743 -17.59 -4.96 5.65
CA PRO A 743 -18.23 -6.17 5.12
C PRO A 743 -19.42 -5.83 4.22
N ALA A 744 -19.73 -6.66 3.23
CA ALA A 744 -20.89 -6.47 2.34
C ALA A 744 -21.84 -7.66 2.49
N ALA A 745 -23.15 -7.39 2.62
CA ALA A 745 -24.15 -8.45 2.70
C ALA A 745 -24.20 -9.26 1.39
N ASP A 746 -24.29 -8.56 0.26
CA ASP A 746 -24.05 -9.09 -1.10
C ASP A 746 -22.53 -9.26 -1.30
N ALA A 747 -21.97 -10.32 -0.72
CA ALA A 747 -20.52 -10.53 -0.65
C ALA A 747 -19.92 -10.96 -2.02
N ASN A 748 -20.71 -11.64 -2.86
CA ASN A 748 -20.32 -12.05 -4.21
C ASN A 748 -20.54 -10.93 -5.26
N ALA A 749 -21.23 -9.84 -4.90
CA ALA A 749 -21.57 -8.70 -5.76
C ALA A 749 -22.40 -9.10 -6.99
N ASP A 750 -23.36 -10.01 -6.81
CA ASP A 750 -24.35 -10.39 -7.83
C ASP A 750 -25.56 -9.43 -7.87
N LEU A 751 -25.58 -8.44 -6.98
CA LEU A 751 -26.62 -7.42 -6.85
C LEU A 751 -28.00 -8.02 -6.55
N ALA A 752 -28.05 -9.21 -5.97
CA ALA A 752 -29.24 -9.86 -5.45
C ALA A 752 -29.00 -10.27 -3.99
N TYR A 753 -29.95 -9.96 -3.11
CA TYR A 753 -29.87 -10.39 -1.73
C TYR A 753 -30.51 -11.77 -1.57
N GLN A 754 -29.86 -12.66 -0.83
CA GLN A 754 -30.36 -14.00 -0.50
C GLN A 754 -30.71 -14.10 0.98
N PRO A 755 -32.00 -13.91 1.36
CA PRO A 755 -32.46 -14.08 2.73
C PRO A 755 -32.07 -15.46 3.30
N ASP A 756 -31.84 -15.52 4.61
CA ASP A 756 -31.41 -16.71 5.36
C ASP A 756 -30.01 -17.26 5.03
N LEU A 757 -29.34 -16.74 3.99
CA LEU A 757 -27.98 -17.13 3.59
C LEU A 757 -27.00 -15.98 3.82
N GLU A 758 -27.30 -14.81 3.27
CA GLU A 758 -26.45 -13.63 3.35
C GLU A 758 -26.76 -12.79 4.60
N ALA A 759 -25.73 -12.17 5.16
CA ALA A 759 -25.80 -11.37 6.38
C ALA A 759 -26.49 -10.01 6.13
N GLY A 760 -27.82 -10.03 6.07
CA GLY A 760 -28.69 -8.87 5.94
C GLY A 760 -29.26 -8.38 7.28
N SER A 761 -30.15 -7.38 7.21
CA SER A 761 -30.93 -6.92 8.37
C SER A 761 -31.93 -8.01 8.78
N VAL A 762 -32.00 -8.36 10.07
CA VAL A 762 -32.90 -9.41 10.59
C VAL A 762 -34.04 -8.83 11.45
N SER A 763 -33.83 -7.65 12.01
CA SER A 763 -34.78 -7.01 12.92
C SER A 763 -34.94 -5.51 12.66
N GLY A 764 -34.58 -5.07 11.45
CA GLY A 764 -34.58 -3.66 11.08
C GLY A 764 -33.35 -2.88 11.57
N GLU A 765 -32.34 -3.57 12.11
CA GLU A 765 -31.06 -2.97 12.47
C GLU A 765 -30.31 -2.48 11.24
N SER A 766 -29.55 -1.41 11.42
CA SER A 766 -28.75 -0.83 10.34
C SER A 766 -27.39 -1.49 10.32
N ILE A 767 -27.15 -2.28 9.28
CA ILE A 767 -25.90 -2.97 9.06
C ILE A 767 -24.94 -2.11 8.21
N PRO A 768 -23.62 -2.40 8.24
CA PRO A 768 -22.67 -1.79 7.32
C PRO A 768 -23.07 -2.01 5.86
N ASN A 769 -22.78 -1.03 5.00
CA ASN A 769 -22.99 -1.14 3.55
C ASN A 769 -24.42 -1.45 3.15
N ALA A 770 -25.36 -0.77 3.79
CA ALA A 770 -26.78 -0.87 3.50
C ALA A 770 -27.46 0.51 3.57
N ALA A 771 -28.58 0.64 2.88
CA ALA A 771 -29.48 1.79 3.02
C ALA A 771 -30.88 1.31 3.43
N GLY A 772 -31.33 1.73 4.62
CA GLY A 772 -32.69 1.50 5.10
C GLY A 772 -33.64 2.56 4.55
N MET A 773 -34.66 2.13 3.81
CA MET A 773 -35.63 2.99 3.15
C MET A 773 -37.01 2.85 3.75
N ARG A 774 -37.81 3.92 3.69
CA ARG A 774 -39.23 3.86 4.04
C ARG A 774 -40.07 4.72 3.11
N ALA A 775 -41.32 4.33 2.92
CA ALA A 775 -42.32 5.20 2.32
C ALA A 775 -42.88 6.16 3.38
N THR A 776 -42.95 7.45 3.05
CA THR A 776 -43.47 8.50 3.92
C THR A 776 -44.85 9.01 3.49
N GLY A 777 -45.25 8.72 2.26
CA GLY A 777 -46.58 9.02 1.74
C GLY A 777 -46.68 8.95 0.23
N VAL A 778 -47.86 9.29 -0.28
CA VAL A 778 -48.16 9.38 -1.71
C VAL A 778 -48.90 10.70 -1.97
N SER A 779 -48.62 11.34 -3.11
CA SER A 779 -49.32 12.53 -3.57
C SER A 779 -49.59 12.49 -5.07
N ALA A 780 -50.61 13.24 -5.52
CA ALA A 780 -50.89 13.42 -6.94
C ALA A 780 -49.86 14.37 -7.57
N ILE A 781 -49.37 14.04 -8.77
CA ILE A 781 -48.55 14.96 -9.57
C ILE A 781 -49.42 16.08 -10.15
N ASN A 782 -50.66 15.73 -10.51
CA ASN A 782 -51.65 16.64 -11.10
C ASN A 782 -52.76 16.97 -10.07
N GLU A 783 -53.96 16.40 -10.23
CA GLU A 783 -55.13 16.67 -9.36
C GLU A 783 -55.58 15.45 -8.54
N GLU A 784 -55.51 14.24 -9.12
CA GLU A 784 -55.91 12.97 -8.48
C GLU A 784 -54.82 11.91 -8.71
N THR A 785 -54.77 10.88 -7.86
CA THR A 785 -53.86 9.73 -7.96
C THR A 785 -54.62 8.44 -7.67
N LEU A 786 -54.33 7.38 -8.42
CA LEU A 786 -54.88 6.04 -8.17
C LEU A 786 -54.20 5.36 -6.99
N VAL A 787 -52.95 5.71 -6.69
CA VAL A 787 -52.21 5.14 -5.56
C VAL A 787 -52.57 5.90 -4.29
N GLN A 788 -53.05 5.19 -3.27
CA GLN A 788 -53.51 5.73 -1.98
C GLN A 788 -52.50 5.51 -0.85
N GLY A 789 -51.53 4.61 -1.05
CA GLY A 789 -50.49 4.33 -0.07
C GLY A 789 -49.30 3.62 -0.71
N ALA A 790 -48.15 3.65 -0.02
CA ALA A 790 -46.96 2.92 -0.42
C ALA A 790 -46.25 2.36 0.81
N ASN A 791 -45.52 1.27 0.62
CA ASN A 791 -44.66 0.65 1.62
C ASN A 791 -43.42 0.05 0.94
N ILE A 792 -42.38 -0.26 1.71
CA ILE A 792 -41.15 -0.88 1.22
C ILE A 792 -41.02 -2.27 1.83
N GLY A 793 -40.61 -3.26 1.03
CA GLY A 793 -40.36 -4.64 1.45
C GLY A 793 -41.60 -5.53 1.42
N CYS A 794 -42.76 -5.00 1.81
CA CYS A 794 -44.02 -5.74 1.86
C CYS A 794 -45.25 -4.88 1.59
N ALA A 795 -46.41 -5.53 1.38
CA ALA A 795 -47.69 -4.88 1.12
C ALA A 795 -48.06 -3.80 2.16
N VAL A 796 -48.89 -2.85 1.75
CA VAL A 796 -49.30 -1.73 2.61
C VAL A 796 -50.06 -2.25 3.83
N ALA A 797 -49.81 -1.64 4.99
CA ALA A 797 -50.32 -2.03 6.32
C ALA A 797 -49.68 -3.28 6.97
N LEU A 798 -48.71 -3.93 6.33
CA LEU A 798 -47.83 -4.91 6.96
C LEU A 798 -46.56 -4.23 7.52
N ASN A 799 -45.89 -4.88 8.47
CA ASN A 799 -44.59 -4.45 8.98
C ASN A 799 -43.51 -5.46 8.57
N CYS A 800 -42.46 -4.97 7.90
CA CYS A 800 -41.37 -5.74 7.31
C CYS A 800 -40.07 -4.93 7.41
N GLU A 801 -39.65 -4.64 8.65
CA GLU A 801 -38.49 -3.79 8.90
C GLU A 801 -37.18 -4.40 8.36
N GLU A 802 -37.09 -5.72 8.24
CA GLU A 802 -35.96 -6.44 7.64
C GLU A 802 -35.87 -6.26 6.11
N ASP A 803 -37.01 -6.23 5.42
CA ASP A 803 -37.09 -6.09 3.95
C ASP A 803 -36.99 -4.63 3.46
N GLN A 804 -36.77 -3.69 4.38
CA GLN A 804 -36.65 -2.25 4.08
C GLN A 804 -35.24 -1.83 3.64
N TYR A 805 -34.30 -2.77 3.54
CA TYR A 805 -32.91 -2.49 3.25
C TYR A 805 -32.51 -2.88 1.83
N ILE A 806 -31.65 -2.05 1.23
CA ILE A 806 -30.84 -2.41 0.07
C ILE A 806 -29.38 -2.51 0.49
N TYR A 807 -28.66 -3.46 -0.09
CA TYR A 807 -27.27 -3.73 0.22
C TYR A 807 -26.36 -3.19 -0.87
N LEU A 808 -25.20 -2.68 -0.48
CA LEU A 808 -24.36 -1.83 -1.31
C LEU A 808 -23.05 -2.54 -1.66
N SER A 809 -22.70 -2.47 -2.94
CA SER A 809 -21.44 -2.95 -3.51
C SER A 809 -20.67 -1.75 -4.08
N ALA A 810 -19.57 -1.36 -3.44
CA ALA A 810 -18.80 -0.17 -3.81
C ALA A 810 -17.28 -0.33 -3.63
N MET A 811 -16.56 0.63 -4.21
CA MET A 811 -15.17 0.94 -3.87
C MET A 811 -14.96 2.45 -3.99
N LEU A 812 -13.93 2.95 -3.31
CA LEU A 812 -13.61 4.37 -3.31
C LEU A 812 -12.10 4.55 -3.44
N ASP A 813 -11.65 5.40 -4.36
CA ASP A 813 -10.26 5.84 -4.38
C ASP A 813 -10.19 7.24 -3.78
N THR A 814 -9.26 7.46 -2.86
CA THR A 814 -9.05 8.78 -2.27
C THR A 814 -7.59 9.22 -2.38
N ILE A 815 -7.36 10.52 -2.27
CA ILE A 815 -6.03 11.12 -2.18
C ILE A 815 -6.00 11.96 -0.90
N VAL A 816 -5.19 11.54 0.07
CA VAL A 816 -5.06 12.18 1.38
C VAL A 816 -3.89 13.16 1.36
N ALA A 817 -4.09 14.38 1.85
CA ALA A 817 -3.02 15.35 2.01
C ALA A 817 -2.04 14.94 3.13
N GLY A 818 -0.75 15.24 2.94
CA GLY A 818 0.29 15.03 3.95
C GLY A 818 0.38 16.13 5.01
N ASP A 819 -0.38 17.22 4.85
CA ASP A 819 -0.42 18.35 5.76
C ASP A 819 -1.87 18.75 6.08
N THR A 820 -2.03 19.46 7.20
CA THR A 820 -3.32 20.06 7.60
C THR A 820 -3.60 21.37 6.87
N ASP A 821 -4.89 21.70 6.72
CA ASP A 821 -5.33 23.00 6.25
C ASP A 821 -5.24 24.08 7.36
N ASP A 822 -5.68 25.31 7.06
CA ASP A 822 -5.67 26.42 8.01
C ASP A 822 -6.55 26.18 9.27
N ASN A 823 -7.46 25.20 9.24
CA ASN A 823 -8.30 24.81 10.37
C ASN A 823 -7.70 23.68 11.21
N GLY A 824 -6.61 23.05 10.75
CA GLY A 824 -6.02 21.86 11.37
C GLY A 824 -6.66 20.55 10.90
N ASP A 825 -7.52 20.58 9.88
CA ASP A 825 -8.15 19.39 9.30
C ASP A 825 -7.24 18.83 8.18
N ILE A 826 -7.27 17.53 7.91
CA ILE A 826 -6.53 16.91 6.79
C ILE A 826 -7.45 16.81 5.57
N PRO A 827 -7.17 17.53 4.47
CA PRO A 827 -7.96 17.43 3.25
C PRO A 827 -7.87 16.06 2.58
N VAL A 828 -8.99 15.58 2.06
CA VAL A 828 -9.09 14.33 1.28
C VAL A 828 -9.82 14.59 -0.03
N ASP A 829 -9.21 14.24 -1.14
CA ASP A 829 -9.89 14.23 -2.44
C ASP A 829 -10.55 12.87 -2.63
N ILE A 830 -11.83 12.86 -2.98
CA ILE A 830 -12.60 11.66 -3.26
C ILE A 830 -12.71 11.52 -4.78
N LEU A 831 -12.11 10.49 -5.35
CA LEU A 831 -12.17 10.26 -6.79
C LEU A 831 -13.54 9.66 -7.15
N PRO A 832 -14.31 10.31 -8.05
CA PRO A 832 -15.68 9.86 -8.33
C PRO A 832 -15.77 8.41 -8.82
N SER A 833 -16.66 7.64 -8.19
CA SER A 833 -16.84 6.20 -8.42
C SER A 833 -18.33 5.83 -8.55
N ILE A 834 -18.60 4.54 -8.75
CA ILE A 834 -19.95 3.97 -8.75
C ILE A 834 -20.16 3.12 -7.51
N LEU A 835 -21.33 3.27 -6.92
CA LEU A 835 -21.90 2.35 -5.96
C LEU A 835 -23.09 1.64 -6.62
N ALA A 836 -23.14 0.31 -6.50
CA ALA A 836 -24.28 -0.50 -6.96
C ALA A 836 -25.05 -1.05 -5.77
N THR A 837 -26.34 -1.34 -5.97
CA THR A 837 -27.21 -1.86 -4.91
C THR A 837 -27.93 -3.13 -5.34
N THR A 838 -28.39 -3.91 -4.37
CA THR A 838 -29.43 -4.90 -4.59
C THR A 838 -30.77 -4.24 -4.95
N SER A 839 -31.72 -5.04 -5.45
CA SER A 839 -33.10 -4.59 -5.69
C SER A 839 -33.83 -4.28 -4.38
N SER A 840 -34.77 -3.34 -4.44
CA SER A 840 -35.80 -3.09 -3.43
C SER A 840 -37.20 -3.29 -4.01
N SER A 841 -38.12 -3.83 -3.22
CA SER A 841 -39.53 -3.96 -3.56
C SER A 841 -40.35 -2.81 -2.99
N VAL A 842 -40.92 -1.98 -3.87
CA VAL A 842 -41.86 -0.91 -3.50
C VAL A 842 -43.28 -1.42 -3.71
N TRP A 843 -44.08 -1.45 -2.66
CA TRP A 843 -45.47 -1.88 -2.73
C TRP A 843 -46.41 -0.68 -2.78
N ALA A 844 -47.25 -0.62 -3.81
CA ALA A 844 -48.23 0.45 -4.00
C ALA A 844 -49.65 -0.07 -3.73
N PHE A 845 -50.40 0.63 -2.88
CA PHE A 845 -51.82 0.36 -2.65
C PHE A 845 -52.68 1.19 -3.59
N ILE A 846 -53.42 0.52 -4.46
CA ILE A 846 -54.19 1.14 -5.55
C ILE A 846 -55.67 1.20 -5.14
N ASP A 847 -56.29 2.35 -5.35
CA ASP A 847 -57.74 2.49 -5.27
C ASP A 847 -58.40 1.73 -6.43
N THR A 848 -58.92 0.55 -6.16
CA THR A 848 -59.63 -0.29 -7.14
C THR A 848 -61.12 0.10 -7.27
N SER A 849 -61.61 1.10 -6.53
CA SER A 849 -63.03 1.48 -6.57
C SER A 849 -63.48 2.02 -7.93
N PHE A 850 -62.56 2.48 -8.78
CA PHE A 850 -62.87 2.81 -10.18
C PHE A 850 -63.27 1.57 -10.98
N VAL A 851 -62.74 0.38 -10.66
CA VAL A 851 -63.12 -0.89 -11.30
C VAL A 851 -64.52 -1.31 -10.83
N ASP A 852 -64.81 -1.13 -9.53
CA ASP A 852 -66.14 -1.40 -8.94
C ASP A 852 -67.26 -0.50 -9.50
N ALA A 853 -66.92 0.70 -10.00
CA ALA A 853 -67.85 1.57 -10.69
C ALA A 853 -68.35 0.98 -12.03
N PHE A 854 -67.71 -0.08 -12.54
CA PHE A 854 -68.04 -0.76 -13.79
C PHE A 854 -68.22 -2.29 -13.59
N PRO A 855 -69.28 -2.75 -12.90
CA PRO A 855 -69.45 -4.16 -12.48
C PRO A 855 -69.65 -5.17 -13.62
N ASP A 856 -69.89 -4.72 -14.86
CA ASP A 856 -69.99 -5.57 -16.06
C ASP A 856 -68.63 -5.78 -16.76
N PHE A 857 -67.54 -5.29 -16.16
CA PHE A 857 -66.21 -5.18 -16.72
C PHE A 857 -65.21 -6.05 -15.96
N VAL A 858 -64.53 -6.95 -16.67
CA VAL A 858 -63.40 -7.73 -16.14
C VAL A 858 -62.19 -7.34 -16.96
N LEU A 859 -61.20 -6.69 -16.35
CA LEU A 859 -59.92 -6.47 -17.00
C LEU A 859 -59.30 -7.83 -17.34
N SER A 860 -58.67 -7.96 -18.51
CA SER A 860 -57.97 -9.19 -18.89
C SER A 860 -56.68 -9.41 -18.08
N VAL A 861 -56.35 -8.48 -17.19
CA VAL A 861 -55.21 -8.49 -16.26
C VAL A 861 -55.73 -8.37 -14.84
N ASP A 862 -55.14 -9.14 -13.93
CA ASP A 862 -55.47 -9.10 -12.51
C ASP A 862 -54.91 -7.80 -11.92
N LEU A 863 -55.79 -6.86 -11.56
CA LEU A 863 -55.42 -5.67 -10.79
C LEU A 863 -55.53 -6.03 -9.31
N SER A 864 -54.40 -6.17 -8.65
CA SER A 864 -54.38 -6.38 -7.22
C SER A 864 -54.45 -5.04 -6.48
N GLU A 865 -55.07 -5.03 -5.29
CA GLU A 865 -55.09 -3.83 -4.45
C GLU A 865 -53.69 -3.43 -3.96
N ASN A 866 -52.75 -4.38 -3.92
CA ASN A 866 -51.36 -4.16 -3.52
C ASN A 866 -50.43 -4.70 -4.60
N GLU A 867 -49.91 -3.81 -5.43
CA GLU A 867 -48.97 -4.15 -6.51
C GLU A 867 -47.52 -4.03 -6.02
N GLU A 868 -46.70 -5.03 -6.32
CA GLU A 868 -45.27 -5.01 -6.08
C GLU A 868 -44.53 -4.42 -7.29
N ILE A 869 -43.70 -3.41 -7.03
CA ILE A 869 -42.88 -2.74 -8.04
C ILE A 869 -41.41 -2.92 -7.64
N PRO A 870 -40.72 -3.91 -8.20
CA PRO A 870 -39.29 -4.06 -7.97
C PRO A 870 -38.53 -2.92 -8.67
N THR A 871 -37.56 -2.36 -7.96
CA THR A 871 -36.66 -1.32 -8.50
C THR A 871 -35.57 -1.92 -9.39
N GLY A 872 -35.27 -3.21 -9.21
CA GLY A 872 -34.05 -3.85 -9.70
C GLY A 872 -32.79 -3.23 -9.09
N PRO A 873 -31.59 -3.71 -9.47
CA PRO A 873 -30.35 -3.11 -9.01
C PRO A 873 -30.27 -1.62 -9.37
N MET A 874 -29.96 -0.78 -8.39
CA MET A 874 -29.76 0.67 -8.59
C MET A 874 -28.29 1.02 -8.56
N LEU A 875 -27.97 2.21 -9.08
CA LEU A 875 -26.63 2.74 -9.14
C LEU A 875 -26.61 4.16 -8.56
N MET A 876 -25.61 4.45 -7.74
CA MET A 876 -25.26 5.82 -7.36
C MET A 876 -23.94 6.19 -8.02
N ARG A 877 -23.93 7.32 -8.73
CA ARG A 877 -22.74 7.87 -9.40
C ARG A 877 -22.30 9.13 -8.67
N ILE A 878 -21.10 9.12 -8.09
CA ILE A 878 -20.52 10.31 -7.46
C ILE A 878 -20.25 11.36 -8.55
N ARG A 879 -20.65 12.60 -8.30
CA ARG A 879 -20.46 13.72 -9.24
C ARG A 879 -19.18 14.47 -8.91
N TYR A 880 -18.63 15.20 -9.89
CA TYR A 880 -17.55 16.15 -9.63
C TYR A 880 -18.14 17.41 -8.99
N ASP A 881 -17.37 18.05 -8.12
CA ASP A 881 -17.69 19.38 -7.61
C ASP A 881 -17.13 20.45 -8.53
N GLU A 882 -17.54 21.70 -8.35
CA GLU A 882 -16.98 22.86 -9.05
C GLU A 882 -16.14 23.70 -8.08
N ASN A 883 -14.95 24.12 -8.49
CA ASN A 883 -14.16 25.09 -7.73
C ASN A 883 -14.68 26.53 -7.93
N ASP A 884 -14.08 27.51 -7.25
CA ASP A 884 -14.46 28.93 -7.34
C ASP A 884 -14.43 29.52 -8.77
N GLU A 885 -13.68 28.89 -9.68
CA GLU A 885 -13.55 29.29 -11.08
C GLU A 885 -14.53 28.54 -12.00
N GLY A 886 -15.37 27.66 -11.43
CA GLY A 886 -16.32 26.81 -12.16
C GLY A 886 -15.66 25.63 -12.87
N HIS A 887 -14.43 25.27 -12.50
CA HIS A 887 -13.75 24.09 -13.02
C HIS A 887 -14.10 22.84 -12.21
N PRO A 888 -14.37 21.70 -12.88
CA PRO A 888 -14.69 20.46 -12.21
C PRO A 888 -13.48 19.92 -11.44
N VAL A 889 -13.69 19.57 -10.17
CA VAL A 889 -12.69 19.01 -9.25
C VAL A 889 -13.27 17.79 -8.53
N PRO A 890 -12.42 16.85 -8.06
CA PRO A 890 -12.89 15.78 -7.20
C PRO A 890 -13.58 16.33 -5.94
N PRO A 891 -14.69 15.74 -5.48
CA PRO A 891 -15.30 16.11 -4.21
C PRO A 891 -14.31 16.07 -3.05
N LYS A 892 -14.54 16.94 -2.06
CA LYS A 892 -13.66 17.09 -0.91
C LYS A 892 -14.27 16.49 0.35
N GLY A 893 -13.45 15.73 1.06
CA GLY A 893 -13.67 15.34 2.44
C GLY A 893 -12.58 15.90 3.35
N ARG A 894 -12.75 15.67 4.65
CA ARG A 894 -11.80 16.08 5.69
C ARG A 894 -11.71 15.04 6.79
N ILE A 895 -10.50 14.87 7.32
CA ILE A 895 -10.23 14.12 8.55
C ILE A 895 -9.94 15.14 9.65
N TYR A 896 -10.58 15.00 10.81
CA TYR A 896 -10.40 15.90 11.95
C TYR A 896 -10.60 15.14 13.28
N SER A 897 -10.19 15.73 14.40
CA SER A 897 -10.52 15.22 15.73
C SER A 897 -11.83 15.84 16.20
N ASP A 898 -12.81 15.00 16.58
CA ASP A 898 -14.10 15.47 17.07
C ASP A 898 -14.03 16.06 18.49
N GLU A 899 -15.18 16.42 19.06
CA GLU A 899 -15.26 17.00 20.41
C GLU A 899 -14.77 16.04 21.52
N ASN A 900 -14.73 14.73 21.27
CA ASN A 900 -14.22 13.71 22.17
C ASN A 900 -12.73 13.40 21.94
N GLY A 901 -12.13 13.95 20.87
CA GLY A 901 -10.77 13.67 20.44
C GLY A 901 -10.66 12.46 19.50
N ASP A 902 -11.79 11.89 19.06
CA ASP A 902 -11.82 10.74 18.17
C ASP A 902 -11.62 11.18 16.71
N LEU A 903 -10.84 10.39 15.96
CA LEU A 903 -10.58 10.67 14.55
C LEU A 903 -11.86 10.45 13.73
N THR A 904 -12.27 11.47 12.98
CA THR A 904 -13.56 11.49 12.25
C THR A 904 -13.34 11.90 10.81
N PHE A 905 -14.03 11.23 9.88
CA PHE A 905 -14.13 11.64 8.49
C PHE A 905 -15.49 12.29 8.22
N GLU A 906 -15.48 13.37 7.46
CA GLU A 906 -16.69 13.99 6.93
C GLU A 906 -16.51 14.35 5.45
N THR A 907 -17.56 14.15 4.67
CA THR A 907 -17.65 14.62 3.29
C THR A 907 -19.06 15.08 2.95
N THR A 908 -19.16 15.99 1.99
CA THR A 908 -20.43 16.33 1.34
C THR A 908 -20.33 15.92 -0.12
N LEU A 909 -21.29 15.13 -0.59
CA LEU A 909 -21.28 14.59 -1.96
C LEU A 909 -22.51 15.05 -2.72
N ASN A 910 -22.33 15.29 -4.02
CA ASN A 910 -23.42 15.33 -4.98
C ASN A 910 -23.41 14.00 -5.72
N VAL A 911 -24.56 13.31 -5.82
CA VAL A 911 -24.65 12.00 -6.48
C VAL A 911 -25.85 11.94 -7.41
N TYR A 912 -25.74 11.15 -8.48
CA TYR A 912 -26.89 10.75 -9.29
C TYR A 912 -27.36 9.36 -8.86
N LEU A 913 -28.67 9.21 -8.60
CA LEU A 913 -29.34 7.93 -8.42
C LEU A 913 -29.97 7.48 -9.74
N ASP A 914 -29.67 6.26 -10.15
CA ASP A 914 -30.15 5.63 -11.38
C ASP A 914 -30.77 4.26 -11.05
N ALA A 915 -32.01 4.03 -11.48
CA ALA A 915 -32.70 2.75 -11.40
C ALA A 915 -32.95 2.21 -12.82
N PRO A 916 -31.91 1.66 -13.50
CA PRO A 916 -31.98 1.30 -14.92
C PRO A 916 -32.93 0.13 -15.23
N TYR A 917 -33.28 -0.67 -14.22
CA TYR A 917 -34.18 -1.83 -14.34
C TYR A 917 -35.60 -1.53 -13.84
N LEU A 918 -35.84 -0.36 -13.25
CA LEU A 918 -37.17 0.01 -12.75
C LEU A 918 -38.13 0.16 -13.93
N ASN A 919 -39.16 -0.69 -13.96
CA ASN A 919 -40.23 -0.65 -14.94
C ASN A 919 -41.57 -0.68 -14.20
N PRO A 920 -42.05 0.47 -13.70
CA PRO A 920 -43.27 0.51 -12.91
C PRO A 920 -44.47 0.23 -13.82
N SER A 921 -45.31 -0.71 -13.41
CA SER A 921 -46.55 -1.04 -14.11
C SER A 921 -47.72 -1.07 -13.14
N ILE A 922 -48.88 -0.57 -13.58
CA ILE A 922 -50.14 -0.71 -12.86
C ILE A 922 -51.15 -1.34 -13.84
N GLY A 923 -51.52 -2.59 -13.59
CA GLY A 923 -52.37 -3.36 -14.51
C GLY A 923 -51.76 -3.44 -15.91
N PRO A 924 -52.50 -3.06 -16.97
CA PRO A 924 -51.99 -3.15 -18.34
C PRO A 924 -51.10 -1.97 -18.76
N ALA A 925 -50.86 -0.98 -17.89
CA ALA A 925 -50.13 0.23 -18.23
C ALA A 925 -48.65 0.13 -17.86
N ASP A 926 -47.77 0.38 -18.84
CA ASP A 926 -46.37 0.67 -18.62
C ASP A 926 -46.21 2.15 -18.26
N LEU A 927 -45.58 2.43 -17.12
CA LEU A 927 -45.41 3.79 -16.60
C LEU A 927 -43.95 4.23 -16.70
N GLY A 928 -43.73 5.50 -17.02
CA GLY A 928 -42.40 6.12 -16.95
C GLY A 928 -42.04 6.54 -15.53
N HIS A 929 -40.75 6.72 -15.24
CA HIS A 929 -40.26 7.19 -13.94
C HIS A 929 -39.16 8.25 -14.04
N ASN A 930 -38.92 8.97 -12.95
CA ASN A 930 -37.88 10.02 -12.86
C ASN A 930 -36.53 9.55 -12.27
N LEU A 931 -36.42 8.31 -11.77
CA LEU A 931 -35.19 7.71 -11.19
C LEU A 931 -34.11 7.36 -12.24
N ARG A 932 -33.85 8.30 -13.13
CA ARG A 932 -32.77 8.26 -14.12
C ARG A 932 -31.98 9.52 -13.91
N SER A 933 -30.76 9.40 -13.44
CA SER A 933 -29.88 10.52 -13.12
C SER A 933 -30.63 11.50 -12.20
N TYR A 934 -31.28 10.94 -11.17
CA TYR A 934 -32.02 11.68 -10.16
C TYR A 934 -30.98 12.32 -9.23
N PRO A 935 -30.90 13.66 -9.16
CA PRO A 935 -29.89 14.33 -8.36
C PRO A 935 -30.21 14.21 -6.87
N ILE A 936 -29.21 13.80 -6.10
CA ILE A 936 -29.16 13.93 -4.65
C ILE A 936 -27.99 14.87 -4.36
N ASP A 937 -28.31 16.12 -4.08
CA ASP A 937 -27.31 17.16 -3.81
C ASP A 937 -27.11 17.31 -2.30
N GLN A 938 -25.87 17.67 -1.90
CA GLN A 938 -25.52 17.93 -0.51
C GLN A 938 -25.72 16.72 0.43
N LEU A 939 -25.41 15.51 -0.04
CA LEU A 939 -25.37 14.31 0.80
C LEU A 939 -24.19 14.41 1.79
N VAL A 940 -24.48 14.75 3.05
CA VAL A 940 -23.48 14.79 4.12
C VAL A 940 -23.32 13.40 4.73
N LEU A 941 -22.09 12.88 4.65
CA LEU A 941 -21.68 11.62 5.25
C LEU A 941 -20.63 11.89 6.32
N ARG A 942 -20.81 11.31 7.50
CA ARG A 942 -19.88 11.47 8.63
C ARG A 942 -19.73 10.17 9.40
N GLY A 943 -18.54 9.94 9.94
CA GLY A 943 -18.37 8.99 11.02
C GLY A 943 -16.91 8.67 11.35
N PRO A 944 -16.68 7.76 12.31
CA PRO A 944 -15.37 7.56 12.90
C PRO A 944 -14.39 6.86 11.96
N ILE A 945 -13.12 7.15 12.17
CA ILE A 945 -11.99 6.39 11.66
C ILE A 945 -11.41 5.56 12.81
N THR A 946 -11.35 4.25 12.63
CA THR A 946 -10.77 3.31 13.60
C THR A 946 -9.70 2.45 12.92
N PHE A 947 -8.87 1.77 13.70
CA PHE A 947 -7.83 0.89 13.16
C PHE A 947 -8.03 -0.54 13.68
N LEU A 948 -7.97 -1.49 12.76
CA LEU A 948 -8.08 -2.92 13.07
C LEU A 948 -6.75 -3.46 13.60
N GLU A 949 -6.77 -4.60 14.29
CA GLU A 949 -5.55 -5.28 14.80
C GLU A 949 -4.59 -5.75 13.69
N ASP A 950 -5.06 -5.73 12.44
CA ASP A 950 -4.27 -5.99 11.23
C ASP A 950 -3.74 -4.71 10.56
N GLY A 951 -3.83 -3.55 11.25
CA GLY A 951 -3.29 -2.27 10.82
C GLY A 951 -4.14 -1.54 9.77
N ARG A 952 -5.21 -2.17 9.25
CA ARG A 952 -6.09 -1.50 8.29
C ARG A 952 -6.91 -0.41 8.96
N MET A 953 -7.01 0.72 8.28
CA MET A 953 -7.91 1.81 8.64
C MET A 953 -9.33 1.45 8.22
N GLN A 954 -10.29 1.61 9.13
CA GLN A 954 -11.72 1.46 8.87
C GLN A 954 -12.40 2.82 9.02
N ILE A 955 -13.27 3.16 8.06
CA ILE A 955 -14.05 4.40 8.04
C ILE A 955 -15.53 4.01 7.96
N ALA A 956 -16.29 4.27 9.03
CA ALA A 956 -17.71 3.95 9.12
C ALA A 956 -18.53 5.23 8.98
N LEU A 957 -19.18 5.42 7.84
CA LEU A 957 -19.93 6.63 7.49
C LEU A 957 -21.42 6.40 7.54
N GLU A 958 -22.15 7.42 7.98
CA GLU A 958 -23.59 7.46 7.89
C GLU A 958 -24.12 8.82 7.40
N ASN A 959 -25.31 8.83 6.80
CA ASN A 959 -25.95 10.07 6.39
C ASN A 959 -26.41 10.87 7.63
N VAL A 960 -26.00 12.13 7.69
CA VAL A 960 -26.31 13.00 8.84
C VAL A 960 -27.78 13.42 8.84
N GLU A 961 -28.31 13.72 7.66
CA GLU A 961 -29.70 14.15 7.47
C GLU A 961 -30.52 13.09 6.72
N ALA A 962 -31.84 13.12 6.90
CA ALA A 962 -32.73 12.26 6.14
C ALA A 962 -32.72 12.67 4.64
N LEU A 963 -32.72 11.67 3.76
CA LEU A 963 -32.62 11.87 2.32
C LEU A 963 -33.98 11.60 1.67
N PRO A 964 -34.76 12.64 1.32
CA PRO A 964 -36.02 12.47 0.62
C PRO A 964 -35.79 12.09 -0.85
N ILE A 965 -36.54 11.10 -1.33
CA ILE A 965 -36.52 10.62 -2.71
C ILE A 965 -37.96 10.64 -3.23
N ASP A 966 -38.27 11.62 -4.08
CA ASP A 966 -39.57 11.78 -4.70
C ASP A 966 -39.63 11.00 -6.02
N VAL A 967 -40.21 9.81 -5.98
CA VAL A 967 -40.38 8.95 -7.15
C VAL A 967 -41.64 9.38 -7.90
N GLU A 968 -41.46 10.01 -9.06
CA GLU A 968 -42.55 10.35 -9.95
C GLU A 968 -42.76 9.22 -10.95
N VAL A 969 -43.94 8.61 -10.91
CA VAL A 969 -44.41 7.61 -11.87
C VAL A 969 -45.46 8.26 -12.77
N ARG A 970 -45.30 8.17 -14.09
CA ARG A 970 -46.12 8.89 -15.06
C ARG A 970 -46.62 7.99 -16.18
N GLY A 971 -47.91 8.03 -16.47
CA GLY A 971 -48.53 7.25 -17.55
C GLY A 971 -50.05 7.24 -17.46
N GLN A 972 -50.68 6.52 -18.38
CA GLN A 972 -52.12 6.38 -18.45
C GLN A 972 -52.51 4.91 -18.56
N ILE A 973 -53.60 4.53 -17.90
CA ILE A 973 -54.23 3.24 -18.08
C ILE A 973 -55.28 3.38 -19.18
N ASP A 974 -54.96 2.87 -20.36
CA ASP A 974 -55.88 2.84 -21.48
C ASP A 974 -56.81 1.64 -21.37
N ILE A 975 -58.09 1.92 -21.16
CA ILE A 975 -59.14 0.90 -21.08
C ILE A 975 -59.70 0.71 -22.49
N THR A 976 -59.35 -0.40 -23.15
CA THR A 976 -59.70 -0.67 -24.56
C THR A 976 -60.48 -1.96 -24.70
N ALA A 977 -61.19 -2.19 -25.81
CA ALA A 977 -61.88 -3.47 -25.99
C ALA A 977 -60.93 -4.71 -26.07
N GLU A 978 -59.62 -4.48 -26.24
CA GLU A 978 -58.60 -5.53 -26.37
C GLU A 978 -58.05 -6.03 -25.03
N ASN A 979 -58.15 -5.24 -23.96
CA ASN A 979 -57.69 -5.59 -22.61
C ASN A 979 -58.84 -5.86 -21.62
N THR A 980 -59.99 -6.27 -22.16
CA THR A 980 -61.26 -6.38 -21.44
C THR A 980 -62.01 -7.64 -21.84
N ASP A 981 -62.37 -8.46 -20.86
CA ASP A 981 -63.14 -9.68 -21.06
C ASP A 981 -64.64 -9.47 -20.79
N GLY A 982 -65.48 -10.40 -21.25
CA GLY A 982 -66.94 -10.35 -21.04
C GLY A 982 -67.73 -9.79 -22.24
N ILE A 983 -68.82 -9.04 -21.98
CA ILE A 983 -69.73 -8.51 -23.02
C ILE A 983 -68.98 -7.51 -23.94
N CYS A 984 -67.98 -6.79 -23.44
CA CYS A 984 -67.22 -5.80 -24.21
C CYS A 984 -66.06 -6.39 -25.04
N GLY A 985 -65.47 -7.53 -24.64
CA GLY A 985 -64.46 -8.25 -25.42
C GLY A 985 -65.03 -9.10 -26.57
N ASN A 986 -66.37 -9.21 -26.66
CA ASN A 986 -67.04 -9.95 -27.72
C ASN A 986 -67.43 -9.03 -28.90
N ILE A 987 -66.91 -9.33 -30.09
CA ILE A 987 -67.13 -8.57 -31.34
C ILE A 987 -68.63 -8.35 -31.68
N LEU A 988 -69.53 -9.21 -31.18
CA LEU A 988 -70.98 -9.11 -31.39
C LEU A 988 -71.67 -8.06 -30.51
N PHE A 989 -71.04 -7.64 -29.41
CA PHE A 989 -71.62 -6.78 -28.37
C PHE A 989 -70.79 -5.54 -28.05
N GLN A 990 -69.66 -5.34 -28.74
CA GLN A 990 -68.74 -4.20 -28.60
C GLN A 990 -69.41 -2.82 -28.69
N TRP A 991 -70.51 -2.70 -29.45
CA TRP A 991 -71.32 -1.48 -29.59
C TRP A 991 -72.08 -1.08 -28.31
N LEU A 992 -72.28 -2.00 -27.34
CA LEU A 992 -72.87 -1.70 -26.03
C LEU A 992 -71.89 -0.91 -25.14
N CYS A 993 -70.60 -0.88 -25.50
CA CYS A 993 -69.51 -0.29 -24.72
C CYS A 993 -68.94 0.99 -25.36
N GLU A 994 -69.58 1.52 -26.43
CA GLU A 994 -69.17 2.69 -27.23
C GLU A 994 -69.10 4.05 -26.47
N GLY A 995 -69.33 4.07 -25.16
CA GLY A 995 -69.16 5.24 -24.29
C GLY A 995 -68.21 5.05 -23.10
N ILE A 996 -67.57 3.88 -22.96
CA ILE A 996 -66.75 3.50 -21.80
C ILE A 996 -65.48 2.73 -22.23
N ALA A 997 -65.49 2.00 -23.35
CA ALA A 997 -64.28 1.53 -24.01
C ALA A 997 -63.62 2.72 -24.75
N ASN A 998 -62.31 2.93 -24.52
CA ASN A 998 -61.48 4.10 -24.85
C ASN A 998 -61.49 5.24 -23.80
N GLU A 999 -61.58 4.91 -22.51
CA GLU A 999 -61.22 5.84 -21.44
C GLU A 999 -59.75 5.68 -21.04
N ALA A 1000 -59.05 6.81 -20.89
CA ALA A 1000 -57.67 6.86 -20.41
C ALA A 1000 -57.70 7.39 -18.97
N ILE A 1001 -57.30 6.57 -18.01
CA ILE A 1001 -57.21 6.97 -16.60
C ILE A 1001 -55.80 7.47 -16.33
N ASP A 1002 -55.66 8.65 -15.73
CA ASP A 1002 -54.36 9.19 -15.34
C ASP A 1002 -53.80 8.39 -14.14
N ALA A 1003 -52.64 7.74 -14.34
CA ALA A 1003 -51.93 7.00 -13.30
C ALA A 1003 -50.78 7.80 -12.69
N ASN A 1004 -50.65 9.10 -13.04
CA ASN A 1004 -49.59 9.97 -12.54
C ASN A 1004 -49.59 10.05 -11.01
N THR A 1005 -48.52 9.55 -10.40
CA THR A 1005 -48.39 9.38 -8.95
C THR A 1005 -47.00 9.81 -8.52
N ARG A 1006 -46.90 10.49 -7.36
CA ARG A 1006 -45.64 10.69 -6.66
C ARG A 1006 -45.61 9.85 -5.38
N ILE A 1007 -44.63 8.96 -5.29
CA ILE A 1007 -44.35 8.19 -4.07
C ILE A 1007 -43.20 8.87 -3.34
N HIS A 1008 -43.43 9.26 -2.09
CA HIS A 1008 -42.43 9.89 -1.25
C HIS A 1008 -41.67 8.82 -0.47
N LEU A 1009 -40.42 8.57 -0.88
CA LEU A 1009 -39.50 7.68 -0.18
C LEU A 1009 -38.50 8.51 0.63
N GLU A 1010 -37.91 7.91 1.65
CA GLU A 1010 -36.88 8.55 2.45
C GLU A 1010 -35.88 7.49 2.94
N ILE A 1011 -34.59 7.85 2.94
CA ILE A 1011 -33.59 7.18 3.78
C ILE A 1011 -33.45 8.02 5.06
N PRO A 1012 -33.92 7.55 6.23
CA PRO A 1012 -33.82 8.32 7.46
C PRO A 1012 -32.35 8.63 7.83
N ALA A 1013 -32.14 9.64 8.69
CA ALA A 1013 -30.81 9.92 9.22
C ALA A 1013 -30.19 8.68 9.88
N GLY A 1014 -28.92 8.42 9.62
CA GLY A 1014 -28.18 7.25 10.12
C GLY A 1014 -28.52 5.91 9.43
N LYS A 1015 -29.38 5.90 8.40
CA LYS A 1015 -29.85 4.66 7.74
C LYS A 1015 -29.15 4.34 6.41
N LEU A 1016 -28.41 5.27 5.80
CA LEU A 1016 -27.42 4.97 4.78
C LEU A 1016 -26.08 4.78 5.49
N ARG A 1017 -25.55 3.55 5.52
CA ARG A 1017 -24.25 3.24 6.13
C ARG A 1017 -23.27 2.76 5.08
N LEU A 1018 -22.11 3.40 5.03
CA LEU A 1018 -20.98 2.99 4.19
C LEU A 1018 -19.81 2.67 5.10
N ASN A 1019 -19.21 1.50 4.96
CA ASN A 1019 -18.04 1.09 5.68
C ASN A 1019 -16.91 0.81 4.69
N TYR A 1020 -15.79 1.49 4.90
CA TYR A 1020 -14.63 1.40 4.04
C TYR A 1020 -13.42 0.92 4.83
N ILE A 1021 -12.58 0.09 4.20
CA ILE A 1021 -11.36 -0.43 4.81
C ILE A 1021 -10.20 -0.20 3.85
N SER A 1022 -9.06 0.25 4.38
CA SER A 1022 -7.81 0.42 3.62
C SER A 1022 -7.26 -0.94 3.15
N PRO A 1023 -6.27 -0.95 2.23
CA PRO A 1023 -5.57 -2.17 1.84
C PRO A 1023 -4.77 -2.71 3.02
N TYR A 1024 -4.35 -3.98 2.90
CA TYR A 1024 -3.36 -4.55 3.80
C TYR A 1024 -2.06 -3.75 3.73
N THR A 1025 -1.42 -3.61 4.88
CA THR A 1025 -0.19 -2.83 5.05
C THR A 1025 1.04 -3.56 4.51
N GLN A 1026 0.99 -4.90 4.48
CA GLN A 1026 2.04 -5.80 4.03
C GLN A 1026 1.49 -6.70 2.91
N TYR A 1027 2.11 -6.67 1.72
CA TYR A 1027 1.68 -7.40 0.51
C TYR A 1027 2.69 -8.46 0.09
#